data_AF-A0A1E4ZSD5-F1
#
_entry.id   AF-A0A1E4ZSD5-F1
#
_cell.length_a   1.000
_cell.length_b   1.000
_cell.length_c   1.000
_cell.angle_alpha   90.00
_cell.angle_beta   90.00
_cell.angle_gamma   90.00
#
_symmetry.space_group_name_H-M   'P 1'
#
loop_
_entity.id
_entity.type
_entity.pdbx_description
1 polymer ?
#
loop_
_entity_poly.entity_id
_entity_poly.type
_entity_poly.pdbx_seq_one_letter_code
_entity_poly.pdbx_strand_id
1 'polypeptide(L)'
;MQNFKPDVSIIIINYNSAKLLEECLRSIDASKTSYTHEILIVDNDSKDSSYSFAKNRPDTAWVQNPKNYGFAKACNKGARHASGNILIFVNVDTHFLPDSLDQLVSFMTTNENIGACGPRFVNQRGISQNSVARYPSFVNIFFNKRLLQIFFPKKYINKHRKYSEPLDVQSLIGACFCIRKDIFKQLKGFDEAYFFYMEETDLCWRLHNRGYRIVYLSNISVLHHLGQSAKKKPLASRIEYHKGLYLFLKKKGYSEAFLKRIKKLLCIRYAIDILINGLISKKAKTYWGLLFWHLQKCPSYKGLSFYLESETKQSKRCDSWAFNSNSSLPKALLQRIETDIIDGTLYSGKTLKKGTSRSEEMIQKDFFHEGKTYPLLFQVKKFQTLRQKILSLFIKTQAFKSWKMAHTLKAHDLPTLDPLMLAEKKDSSLIEKTIFITKYLPKAQKTETYLNDFANKSLSQKRQEIKAFADFIGHLHNKGFHLNNFKLKNMIVDTLDDSTQFYISDLYKVNFTKKISLRKVILCFSRIYLELFHNVSLTEKLYFLKKYSDKRPFFHFYWKTYFKNIPRIATLMSSGKTPWRNIYIIKNNLIKRKLHGACLIPYTKHFSQLYNLIRSTDYMSTKNILKQTKKYRIFHQRGLNGPICCKQLKSRSIKHMGSLHREWLKTVHLYSIGICTPRPIAYLYREKVLLMKYISHSFDAADFFYNKTQSDKEKKQFVISLATFVGDLHSHNIFHTDLTSENLLLQPSSQNKSKFFLIDTADVLINKPLSKKHILKNIAQILSSFPKTYSSALNNLFFHSYQKANPSMSETLLIYQKELYAQKNFLLKKQNYLEPIGKKI
;
A
#
# COMPACT_ATOMS: atom_id res chain seq x y z
N MET A 1 49.77 0.85 18.59
CA MET A 1 50.31 -0.13 17.63
C MET A 1 50.72 0.64 16.39
N GLN A 2 52.02 0.60 16.03
CA GLN A 2 52.55 1.15 14.78
C GLN A 2 51.78 0.60 13.57
N ASN A 3 51.80 1.34 12.46
CA ASN A 3 51.16 1.08 11.16
C ASN A 3 51.43 -0.32 10.58
N PHE A 4 50.83 -1.37 11.15
CA PHE A 4 50.79 -2.68 10.53
C PHE A 4 49.79 -2.62 9.36
N LYS A 5 50.31 -2.71 8.13
CA LYS A 5 49.51 -2.82 6.92
C LYS A 5 49.63 -4.25 6.39
N PRO A 6 48.66 -5.14 6.64
CA PRO A 6 48.71 -6.51 6.17
C PRO A 6 48.60 -6.57 4.63
N ASP A 7 49.03 -7.67 4.04
CA ASP A 7 48.83 -7.94 2.61
C ASP A 7 47.34 -8.19 2.32
N VAL A 8 46.67 -8.92 3.21
CA VAL A 8 45.28 -9.36 3.04
C VAL A 8 44.41 -9.15 4.28
N SER A 9 43.17 -8.73 4.06
CA SER A 9 42.12 -8.67 5.08
C SER A 9 41.09 -9.77 4.85
N ILE A 10 40.99 -10.70 5.79
CA ILE A 10 40.00 -11.78 5.77
C ILE A 10 38.75 -11.28 6.49
N ILE A 11 37.65 -11.12 5.76
CA ILE A 11 36.40 -10.55 6.27
C ILE A 11 35.37 -11.69 6.41
N ILE A 12 35.07 -12.07 7.65
CA ILE A 12 34.16 -13.16 7.98
C ILE A 12 32.81 -12.56 8.40
N ILE A 13 31.73 -12.93 7.71
CA ILE A 13 30.38 -12.48 8.07
C ILE A 13 29.73 -13.49 9.00
N ASN A 14 29.45 -13.07 10.24
CA ASN A 14 28.87 -13.92 11.29
C ASN A 14 27.42 -13.58 11.63
N TYR A 15 26.60 -14.60 11.83
CA TYR A 15 25.25 -14.48 12.39
C TYR A 15 24.81 -15.79 13.05
N ASN A 16 24.70 -15.82 14.38
CA ASN A 16 24.24 -16.98 15.17
C ASN A 16 24.93 -18.30 14.78
N SER A 17 26.25 -18.28 14.63
CA SER A 17 27.05 -19.37 14.08
C SER A 17 28.33 -19.67 14.88
N ALA A 18 28.33 -19.52 16.21
CA ALA A 18 29.51 -19.65 17.07
C ALA A 18 30.41 -20.86 16.77
N LYS A 19 29.84 -22.06 16.65
CA LYS A 19 30.60 -23.29 16.34
C LYS A 19 31.25 -23.26 14.96
N LEU A 20 30.54 -22.76 13.95
CA LEU A 20 31.08 -22.66 12.59
C LEU A 20 32.17 -21.59 12.52
N LEU A 21 32.04 -20.51 13.29
CA LEU A 21 33.05 -19.46 13.39
C LEU A 21 34.36 -20.01 13.97
N GLU A 22 34.26 -20.80 15.03
CA GLU A 22 35.41 -21.50 15.62
C GLU A 22 36.10 -22.44 14.61
N GLU A 23 35.33 -23.27 13.90
CA GLU A 23 35.87 -24.19 12.88
C GLU A 23 36.50 -23.42 11.70
N CYS A 24 35.90 -22.32 11.26
CA CYS A 24 36.42 -21.45 10.21
C CYS A 24 37.75 -20.82 10.61
N LEU A 25 37.85 -20.26 11.82
CA LEU A 25 39.06 -19.64 12.33
C LEU A 25 40.21 -20.66 12.48
N ARG A 26 39.93 -21.85 13.03
CA ARG A 26 40.90 -22.95 13.06
C ARG A 26 41.41 -23.35 11.68
N SER A 27 40.55 -23.31 10.66
CA SER A 27 40.95 -23.64 9.29
C SER A 27 41.86 -22.58 8.66
N ILE A 28 41.69 -21.31 9.05
CA ILE A 28 42.58 -20.22 8.62
C ILE A 28 43.96 -20.44 9.23
N ASP A 29 44.04 -20.73 10.53
CA ASP A 29 45.31 -21.02 11.22
C ASP A 29 46.04 -22.21 10.59
N ALA A 30 45.30 -23.26 10.23
CA ALA A 30 45.84 -24.46 9.61
C ALA A 30 46.31 -24.23 8.16
N SER A 31 45.77 -23.21 7.48
CA SER A 31 46.15 -22.84 6.11
C SER A 31 47.30 -21.84 6.16
N LYS A 32 48.50 -22.35 6.50
CA LYS A 32 49.73 -21.55 6.59
C LYS A 32 49.89 -20.67 5.34
N THR A 33 50.24 -19.41 5.55
CA THR A 33 50.44 -18.42 4.49
C THR A 33 51.69 -17.62 4.76
N SER A 34 52.45 -17.35 3.69
CA SER A 34 53.63 -16.47 3.71
C SER A 34 53.26 -14.98 3.76
N TYR A 35 51.98 -14.67 3.53
CA TYR A 35 51.45 -13.31 3.50
C TYR A 35 50.92 -12.85 4.86
N THR A 36 51.21 -11.61 5.21
CA THR A 36 50.67 -10.98 6.42
C THR A 36 49.17 -10.75 6.29
N HIS A 37 48.40 -11.04 7.34
CA HIS A 37 46.94 -10.92 7.27
C HIS A 37 46.33 -10.41 8.58
N GLU A 38 45.13 -9.85 8.45
CA GLU A 38 44.24 -9.55 9.57
C GLU A 38 42.90 -10.27 9.39
N ILE A 39 42.22 -10.55 10.50
CA ILE A 39 40.90 -11.20 10.49
C ILE A 39 39.85 -10.26 11.07
N LEU A 40 38.86 -9.91 10.25
CA LEU A 40 37.74 -9.04 10.62
C LEU A 40 36.45 -9.85 10.69
N ILE A 41 35.91 -9.99 11.90
CA ILE A 41 34.64 -10.68 12.13
C ILE A 41 33.52 -9.64 12.17
N VAL A 42 32.72 -9.59 11.11
CA VAL A 42 31.57 -8.68 11.03
C VAL A 42 30.32 -9.39 11.55
N ASP A 43 29.90 -9.03 12.75
CA ASP A 43 28.75 -9.64 13.39
C ASP A 43 27.44 -8.92 13.06
N ASN A 44 26.46 -9.69 12.58
CA ASN A 44 25.14 -9.21 12.18
C ASN A 44 24.09 -9.34 13.30
N ASP A 45 24.43 -8.93 14.52
CA ASP A 45 23.58 -9.01 15.73
C ASP A 45 23.29 -10.45 16.18
N SER A 46 24.36 -11.22 16.36
CA SER A 46 24.28 -12.56 16.94
C SER A 46 23.87 -12.52 18.42
N LYS A 47 23.16 -13.55 18.86
CA LYS A 47 22.70 -13.77 20.24
C LYS A 47 23.28 -15.03 20.87
N ASP A 48 24.25 -15.65 20.22
CA ASP A 48 24.97 -16.83 20.70
C ASP A 48 26.34 -16.44 21.28
N SER A 49 27.15 -17.44 21.60
CA SER A 49 28.49 -17.26 22.18
C SER A 49 29.58 -16.85 21.18
N SER A 50 29.23 -16.39 19.96
CA SER A 50 30.21 -16.03 18.91
C SER A 50 31.20 -14.96 19.39
N TYR A 51 30.71 -13.95 20.11
CA TYR A 51 31.57 -12.86 20.62
C TYR A 51 32.59 -13.37 21.63
N SER A 52 32.19 -14.25 22.54
CA SER A 52 33.10 -14.80 23.57
C SER A 52 34.25 -15.57 22.94
N PHE A 53 34.01 -16.30 21.86
CA PHE A 53 35.06 -17.00 21.13
C PHE A 53 36.03 -16.03 20.45
N ALA A 54 35.50 -15.05 19.71
CA ALA A 54 36.32 -14.05 19.02
C ALA A 54 37.15 -13.18 19.98
N LYS A 55 36.58 -12.78 21.12
CA LYS A 55 37.27 -11.95 22.12
C LYS A 55 38.55 -12.60 22.66
N ASN A 56 38.58 -13.93 22.73
CA ASN A 56 39.73 -14.68 23.24
C ASN A 56 40.85 -14.86 22.19
N ARG A 57 40.68 -14.31 20.99
CA ARG A 57 41.63 -14.41 19.88
C ARG A 57 42.23 -13.03 19.53
N PRO A 58 43.48 -12.75 19.92
CA PRO A 58 44.10 -11.43 19.76
C PRO A 58 44.38 -11.04 18.30
N ASP A 59 44.38 -12.01 17.39
CA ASP A 59 44.56 -11.87 15.93
C ASP A 59 43.25 -11.49 15.20
N THR A 60 42.14 -11.35 15.92
CA THR A 60 40.83 -11.03 15.34
C THR A 60 40.29 -9.68 15.81
N ALA A 61 39.67 -8.94 14.90
CA ALA A 61 38.97 -7.70 15.19
C ALA A 61 37.47 -7.86 14.99
N TRP A 62 36.70 -7.47 16.02
CA TRP A 62 35.24 -7.60 16.03
C TRP A 62 34.54 -6.33 15.55
N VAL A 63 33.71 -6.46 14.52
CA VAL A 63 32.94 -5.36 13.91
C VAL A 63 31.45 -5.61 14.09
N GLN A 64 30.87 -5.06 15.15
CA GLN A 64 29.46 -5.29 15.51
C GLN A 64 28.49 -4.45 14.67
N ASN A 65 27.45 -5.07 14.09
CA ASN A 65 26.25 -4.38 13.64
C ASN A 65 25.16 -4.39 14.71
N PRO A 66 24.39 -3.29 14.89
CA PRO A 66 23.32 -3.22 15.89
C PRO A 66 22.09 -4.07 15.53
N LYS A 67 22.02 -4.57 14.29
CA LYS A 67 21.00 -5.50 13.79
C LYS A 67 21.54 -6.23 12.57
N ASN A 68 20.87 -7.30 12.15
CA ASN A 68 21.22 -7.99 10.92
C ASN A 68 20.92 -7.12 9.68
N TYR A 69 21.97 -6.57 9.06
CA TYR A 69 21.84 -5.72 7.87
C TYR A 69 21.84 -6.48 6.55
N GLY A 70 21.95 -7.82 6.59
CA GLY A 70 22.19 -8.64 5.41
C GLY A 70 23.68 -8.72 5.04
N PHE A 71 23.99 -9.46 3.99
CA PHE A 71 25.35 -9.80 3.59
C PHE A 71 26.10 -8.62 2.97
N ALA A 72 25.53 -7.98 1.93
CA ALA A 72 26.19 -6.88 1.22
C ALA A 72 26.64 -5.74 2.15
N LYS A 73 25.75 -5.30 3.05
CA LYS A 73 26.03 -4.25 4.03
C LYS A 73 27.09 -4.65 5.04
N ALA A 74 27.07 -5.90 5.50
CA ALA A 74 28.06 -6.41 6.43
C ALA A 74 29.44 -6.50 5.77
N CYS A 75 29.53 -7.04 4.55
CA CYS A 75 30.76 -7.06 3.75
C CYS A 75 31.34 -5.65 3.55
N ASN A 76 30.51 -4.69 3.13
CA ASN A 76 30.96 -3.30 2.98
C ASN A 76 31.46 -2.70 4.29
N LYS A 77 30.86 -3.04 5.43
CA LYS A 77 31.33 -2.58 6.74
C LYS A 77 32.68 -3.17 7.09
N GLY A 78 32.87 -4.47 6.90
CA GLY A 78 34.18 -5.11 7.07
C GLY A 78 35.24 -4.48 6.18
N ALA A 79 34.93 -4.28 4.90
CA ALA A 79 35.85 -3.68 3.93
C ALA A 79 36.27 -2.23 4.26
N ARG A 80 35.44 -1.49 5.01
CA ARG A 80 35.81 -0.15 5.52
C ARG A 80 36.80 -0.20 6.69
N HIS A 81 36.81 -1.27 7.47
CA HIS A 81 37.75 -1.48 8.56
C HIS A 81 39.02 -2.21 8.11
N ALA A 82 38.95 -2.92 6.99
CA ALA A 82 40.07 -3.60 6.36
C ALA A 82 41.19 -2.61 6.00
N SER A 83 42.42 -2.98 6.33
CA SER A 83 43.66 -2.26 6.06
C SER A 83 44.46 -2.88 4.89
N GLY A 84 44.31 -4.18 4.63
CA GLY A 84 45.06 -4.92 3.62
C GLY A 84 44.74 -4.61 2.16
N ASN A 85 45.66 -4.91 1.25
CA ASN A 85 45.55 -4.58 -0.18
C ASN A 85 44.57 -5.52 -0.91
N ILE A 86 44.45 -6.76 -0.43
CA ILE A 86 43.51 -7.78 -0.92
C ILE A 86 42.41 -7.99 0.14
N LEU A 87 41.16 -8.10 -0.30
CA LEU A 87 40.03 -8.44 0.55
C LEU A 87 39.56 -9.86 0.22
N ILE A 88 39.46 -10.73 1.23
CA ILE A 88 38.84 -12.04 1.10
C ILE A 88 37.56 -12.07 1.93
N PHE A 89 36.41 -12.08 1.26
CA PHE A 89 35.13 -12.27 1.93
C PHE A 89 34.86 -13.76 2.11
N VAL A 90 34.61 -14.17 3.35
CA VAL A 90 34.43 -15.58 3.73
C VAL A 90 33.10 -15.75 4.46
N ASN A 91 32.30 -16.72 4.01
CA ASN A 91 31.15 -17.18 4.78
C ASN A 91 31.64 -18.04 5.94
N VAL A 92 31.05 -17.86 7.13
CA VAL A 92 31.40 -18.59 8.36
C VAL A 92 31.37 -20.12 8.23
N ASP A 93 30.68 -20.69 7.24
CA ASP A 93 30.59 -22.13 6.98
C ASP A 93 31.58 -22.63 5.89
N THR A 94 32.71 -21.92 5.76
CA THR A 94 33.78 -22.15 4.79
C THR A 94 35.09 -22.44 5.51
N HIS A 95 35.75 -23.55 5.20
CA HIS A 95 37.01 -23.97 5.82
C HIS A 95 38.12 -24.05 4.77
N PHE A 96 39.23 -23.36 5.01
CA PHE A 96 40.42 -23.45 4.17
C PHE A 96 41.08 -24.82 4.33
N LEU A 97 41.51 -25.41 3.22
CA LEU A 97 42.38 -26.59 3.23
C LEU A 97 43.84 -26.13 3.40
N PRO A 98 44.78 -27.06 3.70
CA PRO A 98 46.20 -26.73 3.72
C PRO A 98 46.62 -25.95 2.46
N ASP A 99 47.45 -24.92 2.66
CA ASP A 99 48.03 -24.02 1.64
C ASP A 99 47.04 -23.25 0.75
N SER A 100 45.72 -23.44 0.94
CA SER A 100 44.71 -22.84 0.07
C SER A 100 44.61 -21.33 0.24
N LEU A 101 44.85 -20.81 1.45
CA LEU A 101 44.93 -19.37 1.67
C LEU A 101 46.15 -18.77 0.98
N ASP A 102 47.32 -19.37 1.15
CA ASP A 102 48.57 -18.93 0.51
C ASP A 102 48.44 -18.93 -1.02
N GLN A 103 47.96 -20.03 -1.61
CA GLN A 103 47.77 -20.15 -3.06
C GLN A 103 46.77 -19.11 -3.60
N LEU A 104 45.70 -18.81 -2.85
CA LEU A 104 44.69 -17.83 -3.25
C LEU A 104 45.26 -16.40 -3.23
N VAL A 105 46.04 -16.06 -2.20
CA VAL A 105 46.67 -14.74 -2.05
C VAL A 105 47.82 -14.58 -3.04
N SER A 106 48.65 -15.61 -3.22
CA SER A 106 49.74 -15.66 -4.19
C SER A 106 49.22 -15.41 -5.60
N PHE A 107 48.18 -16.13 -6.02
CA PHE A 107 47.57 -15.95 -7.35
C PHE A 107 47.10 -14.51 -7.59
N MET A 108 46.46 -13.88 -6.59
CA MET A 108 46.06 -12.49 -6.70
C MET A 108 47.23 -11.52 -6.63
N THR A 109 48.32 -11.85 -5.95
CA THR A 109 49.49 -10.96 -5.87
C THR A 109 50.26 -10.96 -7.20
N THR A 110 50.42 -12.12 -7.84
CA THR A 110 51.19 -12.26 -9.09
C THR A 110 50.44 -11.84 -10.36
N ASN A 111 49.12 -11.61 -10.30
CA ASN A 111 48.29 -11.33 -11.48
C ASN A 111 47.51 -10.01 -11.37
N GLU A 112 48.15 -8.88 -11.72
CA GLU A 112 47.60 -7.53 -11.56
C GLU A 112 46.31 -7.25 -12.34
N ASN A 113 46.13 -7.88 -13.50
CA ASN A 113 44.96 -7.70 -14.38
C ASN A 113 43.67 -8.41 -13.92
N ILE A 114 43.71 -9.12 -12.79
CA ILE A 114 42.56 -9.86 -12.24
C ILE A 114 41.86 -8.99 -11.19
N GLY A 115 40.57 -8.73 -11.44
CA GLY A 115 39.74 -7.95 -10.53
C GLY A 115 39.26 -8.77 -9.34
N ALA A 116 38.89 -10.03 -9.56
CA ALA A 116 38.45 -10.94 -8.50
C ALA A 116 38.74 -12.40 -8.85
N CYS A 117 38.95 -13.23 -7.83
CA CYS A 117 39.05 -14.68 -7.98
C CYS A 117 38.33 -15.45 -6.87
N GLY A 118 38.08 -16.74 -7.11
CA GLY A 118 37.47 -17.62 -6.11
C GLY A 118 37.84 -19.09 -6.33
N PRO A 119 37.95 -19.88 -5.25
CA PRO A 119 38.40 -21.27 -5.29
C PRO A 119 37.30 -22.24 -5.69
N ARG A 120 37.69 -23.51 -5.88
CA ARG A 120 36.79 -24.65 -6.01
C ARG A 120 36.18 -25.03 -4.66
N PHE A 121 34.86 -24.99 -4.56
CA PHE A 121 34.16 -25.48 -3.37
C PHE A 121 34.00 -27.00 -3.39
N VAL A 122 34.35 -27.64 -2.28
CA VAL A 122 34.15 -29.07 -2.04
C VAL A 122 33.34 -29.30 -0.76
N ASN A 123 32.64 -30.43 -0.66
CA ASN A 123 32.05 -30.85 0.62
C ASN A 123 33.08 -31.62 1.48
N GLN A 124 32.67 -32.04 2.68
CA GLN A 124 33.48 -32.91 3.57
C GLN A 124 33.95 -34.22 2.94
N ARG A 125 33.30 -34.69 1.85
CA ARG A 125 33.70 -35.89 1.11
C ARG A 125 34.60 -35.58 -0.09
N GLY A 126 35.10 -34.35 -0.21
CA GLY A 126 35.91 -33.89 -1.35
C GLY A 126 35.12 -33.71 -2.66
N ILE A 127 33.78 -33.84 -2.63
CA ILE A 127 32.95 -33.76 -3.83
C ILE A 127 32.72 -32.29 -4.20
N SER A 128 33.03 -31.97 -5.45
CA SER A 128 32.88 -30.63 -6.03
C SER A 128 31.44 -30.09 -5.98
N GLN A 129 31.34 -28.82 -5.61
CA GLN A 129 30.12 -28.05 -5.53
C GLN A 129 30.08 -26.98 -6.63
N ASN A 130 28.97 -26.22 -6.71
CA ASN A 130 28.96 -25.06 -7.61
C ASN A 130 29.79 -23.95 -6.97
N SER A 131 30.86 -23.53 -7.65
CA SER A 131 31.69 -22.37 -7.27
C SER A 131 31.43 -21.13 -8.14
N VAL A 132 30.79 -21.33 -9.29
CA VAL A 132 30.59 -20.30 -10.31
C VAL A 132 29.11 -20.12 -10.65
N ALA A 133 28.75 -18.88 -10.95
CA ALA A 133 27.43 -18.46 -11.39
C ALA A 133 27.51 -17.79 -12.77
N ARG A 134 26.37 -17.68 -13.44
CA ARG A 134 26.23 -16.93 -14.70
C ARG A 134 25.27 -15.78 -14.48
N TYR A 135 25.39 -14.73 -15.28
CA TYR A 135 24.42 -13.65 -15.23
C TYR A 135 23.01 -14.17 -15.56
N PRO A 136 21.99 -13.75 -14.79
CA PRO A 136 20.61 -13.99 -15.13
C PRO A 136 20.30 -13.65 -16.60
N SER A 137 19.80 -14.63 -17.34
CA SER A 137 19.32 -14.51 -18.71
C SER A 137 18.06 -15.36 -18.86
N PHE A 138 17.28 -15.14 -19.91
CA PHE A 138 16.08 -15.95 -20.15
C PHE A 138 16.41 -17.45 -20.15
N VAL A 139 17.50 -17.85 -20.82
CA VAL A 139 17.95 -19.25 -20.86
C VAL A 139 18.34 -19.75 -19.46
N ASN A 140 19.15 -18.99 -18.73
CA ASN A 140 19.64 -19.39 -17.40
C ASN A 140 18.53 -19.44 -16.34
N ILE A 141 17.46 -18.65 -16.51
CA ILE A 141 16.33 -18.60 -15.59
C ILE A 141 15.37 -19.78 -15.80
N PHE A 142 15.19 -20.29 -17.02
CA PHE A 142 14.14 -21.26 -17.32
C PHE A 142 14.63 -22.67 -17.66
N PHE A 143 15.83 -22.82 -18.21
CA PHE A 143 16.32 -24.13 -18.63
C PHE A 143 17.10 -24.85 -17.53
N ASN A 144 17.09 -26.18 -17.58
CA ASN A 144 17.81 -27.01 -16.64
C ASN A 144 19.33 -26.84 -16.85
N LYS A 145 20.04 -26.40 -15.80
CA LYS A 145 21.50 -26.17 -15.83
C LYS A 145 22.27 -27.43 -16.28
N ARG A 146 21.83 -28.64 -15.92
CA ARG A 146 22.48 -29.89 -16.35
C ARG A 146 22.36 -30.09 -17.87
N LEU A 147 21.19 -29.85 -18.44
CA LEU A 147 21.00 -29.92 -19.89
C LEU A 147 21.88 -28.88 -20.60
N LEU A 148 21.91 -27.65 -20.09
CA LEU A 148 22.78 -26.60 -20.65
C LEU A 148 24.27 -26.96 -20.57
N GLN A 149 24.71 -27.67 -19.51
CA GLN A 149 26.08 -28.19 -19.39
C GLN A 149 26.39 -29.29 -20.39
N ILE A 150 25.41 -30.11 -20.76
CA ILE A 150 25.57 -31.17 -21.77
C ILE A 150 25.66 -30.57 -23.17
N PHE A 151 24.73 -29.69 -23.54
CA PHE A 151 24.66 -29.12 -24.90
C PHE A 151 25.66 -27.99 -25.14
N PHE A 152 26.10 -27.28 -24.10
CA PHE A 152 27.01 -26.13 -24.22
C PHE A 152 28.15 -26.20 -23.19
N PRO A 153 28.98 -27.27 -23.17
CA PRO A 153 29.96 -27.53 -22.11
C PRO A 153 31.08 -26.49 -22.02
N LYS A 154 31.44 -25.83 -23.14
CA LYS A 154 32.40 -24.72 -23.16
C LYS A 154 31.85 -23.45 -22.47
N LYS A 155 30.52 -23.25 -22.52
CA LYS A 155 29.85 -22.06 -21.98
C LYS A 155 29.33 -22.27 -20.55
N TYR A 156 29.04 -23.51 -20.18
CA TYR A 156 28.51 -23.87 -18.86
C TYR A 156 29.47 -24.79 -18.15
N ILE A 157 30.28 -24.22 -17.26
CA ILE A 157 31.23 -24.96 -16.43
C ILE A 157 30.49 -26.06 -15.65
N ASN A 158 31.02 -27.27 -15.77
CA ASN A 158 30.50 -28.45 -15.09
C ASN A 158 31.35 -28.72 -13.85
N LYS A 159 30.73 -28.62 -12.67
CA LYS A 159 31.40 -28.89 -11.39
C LYS A 159 31.98 -30.30 -11.28
N HIS A 160 31.47 -31.26 -12.06
CA HIS A 160 31.96 -32.65 -12.08
C HIS A 160 33.18 -32.83 -12.99
N ARG A 161 33.53 -31.83 -13.81
CA ARG A 161 34.72 -31.85 -14.64
C ARG A 161 35.90 -31.24 -13.88
N LYS A 162 37.07 -31.87 -13.97
CA LYS A 162 38.34 -31.27 -13.52
C LYS A 162 38.84 -30.31 -14.59
N TYR A 163 39.34 -29.16 -14.17
CA TYR A 163 39.98 -28.17 -15.01
C TYR A 163 41.38 -27.95 -14.45
N SER A 164 42.42 -28.05 -15.29
CA SER A 164 43.81 -27.86 -14.89
C SER A 164 44.17 -26.38 -14.74
N GLU A 165 43.59 -25.54 -15.60
CA GLU A 165 43.88 -24.11 -15.65
C GLU A 165 42.83 -23.23 -14.96
N PRO A 166 43.23 -22.06 -14.42
CA PRO A 166 42.30 -20.99 -14.06
C PRO A 166 41.36 -20.62 -15.21
N LEU A 167 40.08 -20.39 -14.91
CA LEU A 167 39.05 -20.12 -15.92
C LEU A 167 38.44 -18.72 -15.75
N ASP A 168 38.31 -17.97 -16.85
CA ASP A 168 37.53 -16.75 -16.85
C ASP A 168 36.03 -17.06 -16.75
N VAL A 169 35.36 -16.42 -15.78
CA VAL A 169 33.95 -16.66 -15.46
C VAL A 169 33.16 -15.37 -15.37
N GLN A 170 31.84 -15.48 -15.45
CA GLN A 170 30.95 -14.30 -15.31
C GLN A 170 30.72 -13.91 -13.86
N SER A 171 30.72 -14.86 -12.94
CA SER A 171 30.42 -14.60 -11.54
C SER A 171 30.92 -15.75 -10.67
N LEU A 172 31.39 -15.40 -9.49
CA LEU A 172 31.79 -16.34 -8.44
C LEU A 172 30.66 -16.46 -7.42
N ILE A 173 30.60 -17.58 -6.71
CA ILE A 173 29.71 -17.76 -5.56
C ILE A 173 30.43 -17.28 -4.30
N GLY A 174 29.80 -16.39 -3.52
CA GLY A 174 30.45 -15.64 -2.44
C GLY A 174 30.77 -16.40 -1.15
N ALA A 175 30.95 -17.73 -1.18
CA ALA A 175 31.40 -18.46 0.01
C ALA A 175 32.87 -18.15 0.37
N CYS A 176 33.71 -17.97 -0.66
CA CYS A 176 35.05 -17.41 -0.57
C CYS A 176 35.27 -16.54 -1.82
N PHE A 177 35.39 -15.23 -1.65
CA PHE A 177 35.48 -14.26 -2.74
C PHE A 177 36.65 -13.31 -2.50
N CYS A 178 37.66 -13.37 -3.35
CA CYS A 178 38.88 -12.57 -3.25
C CYS A 178 38.86 -11.43 -4.27
N ILE A 179 39.19 -10.21 -3.84
CA ILE A 179 39.13 -8.99 -4.67
C ILE A 179 40.15 -7.96 -4.20
N ARG A 180 40.72 -7.18 -5.13
CA ARG A 180 41.61 -6.07 -4.76
C ARG A 180 40.82 -4.94 -4.10
N LYS A 181 41.34 -4.40 -2.99
CA LYS A 181 40.66 -3.38 -2.18
C LYS A 181 40.45 -2.07 -2.95
N ASP A 182 41.43 -1.65 -3.74
CA ASP A 182 41.35 -0.46 -4.58
C ASP A 182 40.23 -0.56 -5.62
N ILE A 183 40.14 -1.70 -6.33
CA ILE A 183 39.06 -1.99 -7.28
C ILE A 183 37.70 -2.04 -6.57
N PHE A 184 37.62 -2.72 -5.42
CA PHE A 184 36.40 -2.77 -4.61
C PHE A 184 35.94 -1.35 -4.20
N LYS A 185 36.88 -0.50 -3.77
CA LYS A 185 36.62 0.90 -3.41
C LYS A 185 36.17 1.74 -4.61
N GLN A 186 36.84 1.62 -5.76
CA GLN A 186 36.45 2.28 -7.02
C GLN A 186 35.03 1.88 -7.46
N LEU A 187 34.63 0.63 -7.18
CA LEU A 187 33.29 0.12 -7.46
C LEU A 187 32.26 0.49 -6.41
N LYS A 188 32.64 1.17 -5.32
CA LYS A 188 31.79 1.48 -4.16
C LYS A 188 31.24 0.22 -3.47
N GLY A 189 32.02 -0.87 -3.50
CA GLY A 189 31.72 -2.13 -2.83
C GLY A 189 30.53 -2.92 -3.39
N PHE A 190 29.97 -3.78 -2.55
CA PHE A 190 28.71 -4.48 -2.83
C PHE A 190 27.54 -3.49 -2.83
N ASP A 191 26.54 -3.72 -3.66
CA ASP A 191 25.36 -2.86 -3.67
C ASP A 191 24.42 -3.22 -2.52
N GLU A 192 24.26 -2.28 -1.59
CA GLU A 192 23.54 -2.48 -0.33
C GLU A 192 22.01 -2.64 -0.49
N ALA A 193 21.47 -2.51 -1.70
CA ALA A 193 20.07 -2.86 -1.98
C ALA A 193 19.84 -4.38 -2.02
N TYR A 194 20.90 -5.19 -2.14
CA TYR A 194 20.84 -6.64 -1.95
C TYR A 194 20.97 -6.98 -0.47
N PHE A 195 19.94 -7.62 0.09
CA PHE A 195 20.01 -8.15 1.45
C PHE A 195 20.84 -9.43 1.51
N PHE A 196 20.60 -10.36 0.56
CA PHE A 196 21.27 -11.65 0.45
C PHE A 196 20.99 -12.23 -0.94
N TYR A 197 21.99 -12.85 -1.58
CA TYR A 197 21.99 -13.31 -2.98
C TYR A 197 21.97 -12.19 -4.05
N MET A 198 22.77 -12.43 -5.10
CA MET A 198 22.96 -11.59 -6.30
C MET A 198 23.89 -10.38 -6.11
N GLU A 199 24.33 -10.07 -4.89
CA GLU A 199 25.30 -9.01 -4.61
C GLU A 199 26.64 -9.26 -5.28
N GLU A 200 27.15 -10.49 -5.25
CA GLU A 200 28.42 -10.86 -5.88
C GLU A 200 28.28 -10.91 -7.38
N THR A 201 27.12 -11.39 -7.87
CA THR A 201 26.83 -11.40 -9.31
C THR A 201 26.68 -9.99 -9.89
N ASP A 202 26.12 -9.05 -9.11
CA ASP A 202 26.09 -7.64 -9.45
C ASP A 202 27.49 -7.02 -9.46
N LEU A 203 28.30 -7.28 -8.42
CA LEU A 203 29.68 -6.80 -8.33
C LEU A 203 30.54 -7.33 -9.49
N CYS A 204 30.46 -8.63 -9.78
CA CYS A 204 31.14 -9.27 -10.90
C CYS A 204 30.74 -8.65 -12.25
N TRP A 205 29.46 -8.31 -12.42
CA TRP A 205 29.05 -7.61 -13.62
C TRP A 205 29.64 -6.21 -13.73
N ARG A 206 29.71 -5.47 -12.63
CA ARG A 206 30.32 -4.13 -12.64
C ARG A 206 31.84 -4.20 -12.86
N LEU A 207 32.52 -5.24 -12.38
CA LEU A 207 33.92 -5.55 -12.69
C LEU A 207 34.11 -5.78 -14.19
N HIS A 208 33.32 -6.68 -14.78
CA HIS A 208 33.38 -6.98 -16.22
C HIS A 208 33.15 -5.74 -17.08
N ASN A 209 32.20 -4.89 -16.72
CA ASN A 209 31.92 -3.65 -17.46
C ASN A 209 33.07 -2.63 -17.39
N ARG A 210 34.03 -2.82 -16.47
CA ARG A 210 35.25 -2.01 -16.37
C ARG A 210 36.47 -2.72 -16.96
N GLY A 211 36.28 -3.83 -17.66
CA GLY A 211 37.36 -4.58 -18.32
C GLY A 211 38.13 -5.53 -17.41
N TYR A 212 37.76 -5.67 -16.13
CA TYR A 212 38.44 -6.58 -15.22
C TYR A 212 38.03 -8.03 -15.46
N ARG A 213 39.02 -8.94 -15.39
CA ARG A 213 38.80 -10.39 -15.43
C ARG A 213 38.36 -10.93 -14.08
N ILE A 214 37.54 -11.96 -14.10
CA ILE A 214 37.06 -12.69 -12.92
C ILE A 214 37.41 -14.16 -13.11
N VAL A 215 38.19 -14.69 -12.18
CA VAL A 215 38.86 -15.98 -12.38
C VAL A 215 38.40 -17.01 -11.37
N TYR A 216 38.03 -18.18 -11.88
CA TYR A 216 37.74 -19.37 -11.11
C TYR A 216 38.99 -20.25 -11.02
N LEU A 217 39.47 -20.49 -9.80
CA LEU A 217 40.65 -21.30 -9.51
C LEU A 217 40.22 -22.74 -9.24
N SER A 218 40.33 -23.60 -10.24
CA SER A 218 39.84 -24.98 -10.18
C SER A 218 40.76 -25.94 -9.42
N ASN A 219 42.05 -25.60 -9.33
CA ASN A 219 43.08 -26.34 -8.59
C ASN A 219 43.04 -26.05 -7.09
N ILE A 220 42.78 -24.81 -6.69
CA ILE A 220 42.68 -24.41 -5.28
C ILE A 220 41.30 -24.78 -4.73
N SER A 221 41.28 -25.47 -3.59
CA SER A 221 40.04 -26.05 -3.05
C SER A 221 39.75 -25.57 -1.63
N VAL A 222 38.50 -25.23 -1.37
CA VAL A 222 38.03 -24.81 -0.05
C VAL A 222 36.78 -25.62 0.30
N LEU A 223 36.68 -26.07 1.54
CA LEU A 223 35.52 -26.83 2.01
C LEU A 223 34.39 -25.85 2.34
N HIS A 224 33.17 -26.15 1.89
CA HIS A 224 32.00 -25.32 2.16
C HIS A 224 30.79 -26.19 2.56
N HIS A 225 30.17 -25.88 3.70
CA HIS A 225 29.04 -26.66 4.24
C HIS A 225 27.67 -26.34 3.59
N LEU A 226 27.66 -25.59 2.49
CA LEU A 226 26.49 -25.26 1.64
C LEU A 226 25.37 -24.54 2.41
N GLY A 227 25.66 -23.37 2.98
CA GLY A 227 24.65 -22.47 3.53
C GLY A 227 23.80 -23.10 4.63
N GLN A 228 24.45 -23.62 5.68
CA GLN A 228 23.79 -24.27 6.82
C GLN A 228 22.65 -23.43 7.41
N SER A 229 22.83 -22.10 7.48
CA SER A 229 21.82 -21.15 7.98
C SER A 229 20.64 -20.97 7.01
N ALA A 230 20.90 -20.91 5.70
CA ALA A 230 19.85 -20.77 4.67
C ALA A 230 18.99 -22.03 4.50
N LYS A 231 19.59 -23.22 4.73
CA LYS A 231 18.88 -24.52 4.68
C LYS A 231 17.76 -24.64 5.71
N LYS A 232 17.84 -23.92 6.83
CA LYS A 232 16.79 -23.90 7.88
C LYS A 232 15.48 -23.29 7.39
N LYS A 233 15.51 -22.41 6.37
CA LYS A 233 14.33 -21.67 5.86
C LYS A 233 14.29 -21.65 4.32
N PRO A 234 14.04 -22.79 3.66
CA PRO A 234 14.17 -22.94 2.20
C PRO A 234 13.28 -21.98 1.40
N LEU A 235 12.04 -21.74 1.83
CA LEU A 235 11.14 -20.81 1.14
C LEU A 235 11.60 -19.35 1.26
N ALA A 236 11.95 -18.90 2.47
CA ALA A 236 12.40 -17.53 2.71
C ALA A 236 13.67 -17.21 1.90
N SER A 237 14.61 -18.16 1.89
CA SER A 237 15.84 -18.07 1.10
C SER A 237 15.56 -17.98 -0.41
N ARG A 238 14.65 -18.79 -0.94
CA ARG A 238 14.28 -18.74 -2.37
C ARG A 238 13.56 -17.44 -2.74
N ILE A 239 12.72 -16.92 -1.84
CA ILE A 239 12.08 -15.61 -2.03
C ILE A 239 13.14 -14.50 -2.09
N GLU A 240 14.13 -14.53 -1.19
CA GLU A 240 15.21 -13.54 -1.19
C GLU A 240 16.04 -13.62 -2.47
N TYR A 241 16.36 -14.83 -2.94
CA TYR A 241 16.99 -15.03 -4.25
C TYR A 241 16.19 -14.38 -5.40
N HIS A 242 14.86 -14.51 -5.42
CA HIS A 242 14.04 -13.87 -6.45
C HIS A 242 14.00 -12.35 -6.35
N LYS A 243 14.01 -11.80 -5.13
CA LYS A 243 14.13 -10.35 -4.94
C LYS A 243 15.45 -9.85 -5.53
N GLY A 244 16.56 -10.52 -5.23
CA GLY A 244 17.86 -10.23 -5.83
C GLY A 244 17.84 -10.35 -7.34
N LEU A 245 17.28 -11.43 -7.89
CA LEU A 245 17.14 -11.63 -9.33
C LEU A 245 16.39 -10.48 -10.02
N TYR A 246 15.25 -10.05 -9.47
CA TYR A 246 14.46 -8.97 -10.06
C TYR A 246 15.14 -7.61 -9.94
N LEU A 247 15.83 -7.36 -8.83
CA LEU A 247 16.62 -6.16 -8.65
C LEU A 247 17.77 -6.10 -9.66
N PHE A 248 18.47 -7.22 -9.85
CA PHE A 248 19.55 -7.35 -10.85
C PHE A 248 19.03 -7.07 -12.26
N LEU A 249 17.95 -7.74 -12.68
CA LEU A 249 17.37 -7.50 -14.00
C LEU A 249 16.94 -6.03 -14.18
N LYS A 250 16.33 -5.42 -13.16
CA LYS A 250 15.96 -4.00 -13.21
C LYS A 250 17.18 -3.09 -13.42
N LYS A 251 18.28 -3.36 -12.71
CA LYS A 251 19.53 -2.58 -12.84
C LYS A 251 20.21 -2.72 -14.20
N LYS A 252 20.01 -3.85 -14.90
CA LYS A 252 20.46 -4.04 -16.29
C LYS A 252 19.64 -3.27 -17.33
N GLY A 253 18.62 -2.51 -16.92
CA GLY A 253 17.75 -1.77 -17.83
C GLY A 253 16.61 -2.61 -18.44
N TYR A 254 16.34 -3.82 -17.93
CA TYR A 254 15.17 -4.58 -18.40
C TYR A 254 13.87 -3.87 -18.01
N SER A 255 12.94 -3.78 -18.96
CA SER A 255 11.67 -3.06 -18.76
C SER A 255 10.74 -3.75 -17.74
N GLU A 256 9.85 -2.96 -17.13
CA GLU A 256 8.82 -3.49 -16.22
C GLU A 256 7.89 -4.51 -16.91
N ALA A 257 7.68 -4.38 -18.22
CA ALA A 257 6.94 -5.37 -19.01
C ALA A 257 7.68 -6.71 -19.09
N PHE A 258 9.01 -6.67 -19.31
CA PHE A 258 9.85 -7.86 -19.30
C PHE A 258 9.84 -8.55 -17.94
N LEU A 259 10.00 -7.79 -16.84
CA LEU A 259 9.95 -8.34 -15.48
C LEU A 259 8.60 -9.01 -15.17
N LYS A 260 7.48 -8.42 -15.62
CA LYS A 260 6.15 -9.04 -15.51
C LYS A 260 6.06 -10.36 -16.29
N ARG A 261 6.63 -10.43 -17.49
CA ARG A 261 6.69 -11.66 -18.29
C ARG A 261 7.51 -12.74 -17.59
N ILE A 262 8.69 -12.40 -17.08
CA ILE A 262 9.54 -13.33 -16.30
C ILE A 262 8.79 -13.86 -15.08
N LYS A 263 8.14 -12.99 -14.29
CA LYS A 263 7.34 -13.41 -13.12
C LYS A 263 6.20 -14.36 -13.50
N LYS A 264 5.49 -14.09 -14.61
CA LYS A 264 4.42 -14.98 -15.12
C LYS A 264 4.96 -16.34 -15.54
N LEU A 265 6.07 -16.37 -16.27
CA LEU A 265 6.71 -17.62 -16.69
C LEU A 265 7.24 -18.42 -15.50
N LEU A 266 7.76 -17.75 -14.46
CA LEU A 266 8.16 -18.41 -13.22
C LEU A 266 6.95 -19.03 -12.49
N CYS A 267 5.77 -18.38 -12.49
CA CYS A 267 4.55 -19.03 -11.98
C CYS A 267 4.24 -20.33 -12.74
N ILE A 268 4.31 -20.31 -14.08
CA ILE A 268 4.05 -21.49 -14.91
C ILE A 268 5.07 -22.59 -14.59
N ARG A 269 6.36 -22.23 -14.54
CA ARG A 269 7.43 -23.14 -14.15
C ARG A 269 7.16 -23.78 -12.78
N TYR A 270 6.77 -23.01 -11.77
CA TYR A 270 6.48 -23.57 -10.44
C TYR A 270 5.26 -24.46 -10.43
N ALA A 271 4.23 -24.17 -11.23
CA ALA A 271 3.11 -25.09 -11.41
C ALA A 271 3.57 -26.43 -12.01
N ILE A 272 4.45 -26.40 -13.02
CA ILE A 272 5.06 -27.60 -13.61
C ILE A 272 5.92 -28.35 -12.58
N ASP A 273 6.78 -27.64 -11.85
CA ASP A 273 7.65 -28.25 -10.81
C ASP A 273 6.81 -28.91 -9.69
N ILE A 274 5.64 -28.36 -9.34
CA ILE A 274 4.68 -28.96 -8.40
C ILE A 274 4.09 -30.25 -8.97
N LEU A 275 3.69 -30.26 -10.24
CA LEU A 275 3.16 -31.46 -10.91
C LEU A 275 4.21 -32.57 -10.96
N ILE A 276 5.45 -32.26 -11.36
CA ILE A 276 6.55 -33.23 -11.47
C ILE A 276 6.93 -33.81 -10.10
N ASN A 277 7.01 -32.99 -9.05
CA ASN A 277 7.48 -33.44 -7.73
C ASN A 277 6.36 -33.98 -6.83
N GLY A 278 5.14 -34.14 -7.36
CA GLY A 278 3.94 -34.52 -6.60
C GLY A 278 3.44 -33.41 -5.66
N LEU A 279 2.13 -33.35 -5.44
CA LEU A 279 1.47 -32.21 -4.76
C LEU A 279 1.93 -31.96 -3.31
N ILE A 280 2.49 -32.97 -2.63
CA ILE A 280 2.69 -32.98 -1.17
C ILE A 280 4.18 -33.06 -0.76
N SER A 281 5.11 -33.23 -1.70
CA SER A 281 6.53 -33.39 -1.35
C SER A 281 7.12 -32.15 -0.66
N LYS A 282 8.19 -32.35 0.14
CA LYS A 282 8.92 -31.25 0.81
C LYS A 282 9.41 -30.18 -0.19
N LYS A 283 9.77 -30.59 -1.40
CA LYS A 283 10.11 -29.69 -2.51
C LYS A 283 8.87 -28.96 -3.04
N ALA A 284 7.77 -29.67 -3.26
CA ALA A 284 6.51 -29.06 -3.70
C ALA A 284 6.00 -28.00 -2.72
N LYS A 285 6.14 -28.18 -1.39
CA LYS A 285 5.83 -27.13 -0.40
C LYS A 285 6.57 -25.81 -0.66
N THR A 286 7.85 -25.89 -1.06
CA THR A 286 8.64 -24.70 -1.41
C THR A 286 8.15 -24.07 -2.71
N TYR A 287 7.85 -24.86 -3.73
CA TYR A 287 7.34 -24.38 -5.02
C TYR A 287 5.94 -23.76 -4.89
N TRP A 288 5.06 -24.36 -4.09
CA TRP A 288 3.78 -23.77 -3.71
C TRP A 288 3.98 -22.40 -3.07
N GLY A 289 4.86 -22.31 -2.06
CA GLY A 289 5.18 -21.03 -1.41
C GLY A 289 5.68 -19.97 -2.39
N LEU A 290 6.54 -20.35 -3.34
CA LEU A 290 7.03 -19.46 -4.38
C LEU A 290 5.93 -19.04 -5.36
N LEU A 291 5.11 -19.98 -5.83
CA LEU A 291 3.96 -19.69 -6.69
C LEU A 291 3.02 -18.69 -6.01
N PHE A 292 2.67 -18.90 -4.74
CA PHE A 292 1.82 -17.97 -3.99
C PHE A 292 2.45 -16.60 -3.81
N TRP A 293 3.75 -16.55 -3.51
CA TRP A 293 4.45 -15.29 -3.39
C TRP A 293 4.39 -14.49 -4.71
N HIS A 294 4.58 -15.14 -5.85
CA HIS A 294 4.45 -14.49 -7.16
C HIS A 294 3.01 -14.04 -7.46
N LEU A 295 2.01 -14.90 -7.20
CA LEU A 295 0.59 -14.58 -7.39
C LEU A 295 0.12 -13.41 -6.50
N GLN A 296 0.70 -13.26 -5.31
CA GLN A 296 0.49 -12.11 -4.42
C GLN A 296 1.24 -10.84 -4.86
N LYS A 297 1.79 -10.83 -6.08
CA LYS A 297 2.59 -9.74 -6.65
C LYS A 297 3.90 -9.49 -5.89
N CYS A 298 4.54 -10.54 -5.40
CA CYS A 298 5.87 -10.51 -4.78
C CYS A 298 5.96 -9.49 -3.62
N PRO A 299 5.14 -9.64 -2.56
CA PRO A 299 5.16 -8.70 -1.43
C PRO A 299 6.55 -8.60 -0.81
N SER A 300 6.98 -7.38 -0.48
CA SER A 300 8.31 -7.07 0.06
C SER A 300 8.54 -7.63 1.47
N TYR A 301 7.48 -7.74 2.28
CA TYR A 301 7.51 -8.27 3.66
C TYR A 301 7.63 -9.81 3.75
N LYS A 302 8.08 -10.49 2.70
CA LYS A 302 8.38 -11.94 2.72
C LYS A 302 9.80 -12.17 2.24
N GLY A 303 10.53 -13.12 2.81
CA GLY A 303 11.95 -13.36 2.51
C GLY A 303 12.80 -13.26 3.77
N LEU A 304 14.10 -13.56 3.66
CA LEU A 304 15.01 -13.60 4.81
C LEU A 304 15.05 -12.25 5.54
N SER A 305 15.10 -11.16 4.79
CA SER A 305 15.09 -9.78 5.30
C SER A 305 13.99 -9.51 6.34
N PHE A 306 12.78 -10.03 6.10
CA PHE A 306 11.64 -9.83 7.00
C PHE A 306 11.58 -10.87 8.14
N TYR A 307 11.95 -12.12 7.86
CA TYR A 307 11.95 -13.16 8.90
C TYR A 307 12.91 -12.80 10.05
N LEU A 308 14.06 -12.22 9.72
CA LEU A 308 15.08 -11.85 10.69
C LEU A 308 14.64 -10.65 11.57
N GLU A 309 13.91 -9.68 11.00
CA GLU A 309 13.26 -8.61 11.77
C GLU A 309 12.17 -9.15 12.73
N SER A 310 11.59 -10.32 12.43
CA SER A 310 10.61 -10.98 13.29
C SER A 310 11.21 -11.91 14.34
N GLU A 311 12.41 -12.47 14.11
CA GLU A 311 13.11 -13.38 15.05
C GLU A 311 13.72 -12.63 16.23
N THR A 312 14.05 -11.33 16.11
CA THR A 312 14.48 -10.48 17.26
C THR A 312 13.42 -10.30 18.36
N LYS A 313 12.24 -10.94 18.23
CA LYS A 313 11.13 -10.87 19.19
C LYS A 313 10.60 -12.23 19.69
N GLN A 314 11.29 -13.36 19.48
CA GLN A 314 10.76 -14.67 19.88
C GLN A 314 11.68 -15.49 20.77
N SER A 315 11.21 -15.71 22.00
CA SER A 315 11.56 -16.85 22.85
C SER A 315 11.19 -18.16 22.14
N LYS A 316 11.99 -19.21 22.36
CA LYS A 316 11.79 -20.54 21.77
C LYS A 316 10.48 -21.18 22.26
N ARG A 317 9.80 -21.86 21.33
CA ARG A 317 8.56 -22.66 21.46
C ARG A 317 7.25 -21.90 21.71
N CYS A 318 6.83 -21.11 20.73
CA CYS A 318 5.52 -21.28 20.08
C CYS A 318 5.50 -20.46 18.79
N ASP A 319 5.04 -21.06 17.70
CA ASP A 319 5.13 -20.45 16.37
C ASP A 319 4.36 -19.12 16.26
N SER A 320 5.04 -18.07 15.80
CA SER A 320 4.48 -16.73 15.49
C SER A 320 3.52 -16.12 16.53
N TRP A 321 4.10 -15.33 17.43
CA TRP A 321 3.39 -14.37 18.26
C TRP A 321 3.39 -12.99 17.62
N ALA A 322 2.26 -12.30 17.66
CA ALA A 322 2.17 -10.87 17.39
C ALA A 322 1.70 -10.16 18.66
N PHE A 323 2.57 -9.29 19.18
CA PHE A 323 2.31 -8.47 20.35
C PHE A 323 1.94 -7.06 19.92
N ASN A 324 1.01 -6.46 20.66
CA ASN A 324 0.82 -5.02 20.58
C ASN A 324 1.95 -4.37 21.39
N SER A 325 2.84 -3.61 20.73
CA SER A 325 3.98 -2.95 21.39
C SER A 325 3.54 -1.91 22.43
N ASN A 326 2.29 -1.46 22.34
CA ASN A 326 1.69 -0.48 23.25
C ASN A 326 0.67 -1.17 24.18
N SER A 327 0.83 -2.47 24.47
CA SER A 327 -0.07 -3.16 25.40
C SER A 327 0.10 -2.60 26.81
N SER A 328 -1.02 -2.48 27.54
CA SER A 328 -1.04 -2.09 28.95
C SER A 328 -0.69 -3.26 29.89
N LEU A 329 -0.27 -4.40 29.35
CA LEU A 329 0.09 -5.59 30.12
C LEU A 329 1.58 -5.54 30.50
N PRO A 330 1.92 -5.80 31.77
CA PRO A 330 3.30 -5.98 32.21
C PRO A 330 4.00 -7.10 31.42
N LYS A 331 5.29 -6.93 31.10
CA LYS A 331 6.08 -7.92 30.34
C LYS A 331 6.12 -9.29 31.02
N ALA A 332 6.25 -9.33 32.35
CA ALA A 332 6.24 -10.56 33.13
C ALA A 332 4.89 -11.31 33.01
N LEU A 333 3.78 -10.56 32.99
CA LEU A 333 2.45 -11.15 32.79
C LEU A 333 2.28 -11.70 31.36
N LEU A 334 2.82 -11.03 30.34
CA LEU A 334 2.83 -11.54 28.96
C LEU A 334 3.60 -12.86 28.86
N GLN A 335 4.78 -12.97 29.47
CA GLN A 335 5.57 -14.20 29.51
C GLN A 335 4.82 -15.34 30.23
N ARG A 336 4.12 -15.03 31.33
CA ARG A 336 3.27 -16.01 32.02
C ARG A 336 2.12 -16.50 31.14
N ILE A 337 1.43 -15.59 30.44
CA ILE A 337 0.36 -15.95 29.50
C ILE A 337 0.89 -16.80 28.34
N GLU A 338 2.07 -16.46 27.82
CA GLU A 338 2.75 -17.27 26.80
C GLU A 338 2.97 -18.70 27.30
N THR A 339 3.51 -18.84 28.50
CA THR A 339 3.81 -20.12 29.15
C THR A 339 2.53 -20.95 29.37
N ASP A 340 1.47 -20.34 29.93
CA ASP A 340 0.16 -21.00 30.11
C ASP A 340 -0.45 -21.52 28.79
N ILE A 341 -0.22 -20.81 27.68
CA ILE A 341 -0.68 -21.20 26.34
C ILE A 341 0.14 -22.38 25.80
N ILE A 342 1.45 -22.36 26.04
CA ILE A 342 2.39 -23.40 25.59
C ILE A 342 2.11 -24.70 26.32
N ASP A 343 2.00 -24.65 27.64
CA ASP A 343 1.83 -25.81 28.51
C ASP A 343 0.39 -26.35 28.50
N GLY A 344 -0.54 -25.60 27.89
CA GLY A 344 -1.94 -26.00 27.81
C GLY A 344 -2.71 -25.88 29.12
N THR A 345 -2.12 -25.25 30.15
CA THR A 345 -2.72 -25.00 31.47
C THR A 345 -3.76 -23.87 31.45
N LEU A 346 -3.90 -23.16 30.33
CA LEU A 346 -4.89 -22.09 30.13
C LEU A 346 -6.35 -22.53 30.39
N TYR A 347 -6.64 -23.83 30.34
CA TYR A 347 -7.98 -24.40 30.38
C TYR A 347 -8.60 -24.58 31.78
N SER A 348 -7.92 -24.18 32.86
CA SER A 348 -8.46 -24.27 34.23
C SER A 348 -9.52 -23.22 34.60
N GLY A 349 -10.06 -22.46 33.64
CA GLY A 349 -11.00 -21.35 33.87
C GLY A 349 -12.45 -21.61 33.43
N LYS A 350 -13.37 -20.71 33.81
CA LYS A 350 -14.80 -20.76 33.41
C LYS A 350 -14.93 -20.68 31.87
N THR A 351 -15.31 -21.78 31.25
CA THR A 351 -15.57 -21.84 29.80
C THR A 351 -16.97 -21.31 29.49
N LEU A 352 -17.06 -20.21 28.74
CA LEU A 352 -18.35 -19.49 28.58
C LEU A 352 -19.21 -19.97 27.42
N LYS A 353 -18.67 -20.77 26.49
CA LYS A 353 -19.42 -21.39 25.38
C LYS A 353 -18.56 -22.39 24.61
N LYS A 354 -19.08 -23.60 24.37
CA LYS A 354 -18.76 -24.38 23.16
C LYS A 354 -19.47 -23.67 22.00
N GLY A 355 -18.73 -23.21 20.99
CA GLY A 355 -19.33 -22.65 19.78
C GLY A 355 -20.23 -23.67 19.06
N THR A 356 -20.98 -23.22 18.05
CA THR A 356 -21.85 -24.06 17.19
C THR A 356 -21.09 -25.12 16.36
N SER A 357 -19.81 -25.34 16.64
CA SER A 357 -18.97 -26.42 16.14
C SER A 357 -17.96 -26.79 17.25
N ARG A 358 -17.55 -28.06 17.35
CA ARG A 358 -16.54 -28.56 18.32
C ARG A 358 -15.14 -27.88 18.22
N SER A 359 -14.99 -26.78 17.48
CA SER A 359 -13.70 -26.19 17.07
C SER A 359 -13.44 -24.75 17.55
N GLU A 360 -14.41 -24.07 18.17
CA GLU A 360 -14.28 -22.69 18.67
C GLU A 360 -14.63 -22.59 20.16
N GLU A 361 -13.75 -21.96 20.94
CA GLU A 361 -13.83 -21.79 22.39
C GLU A 361 -13.59 -20.31 22.75
N MET A 362 -14.43 -19.75 23.65
CA MET A 362 -14.15 -18.46 24.30
C MET A 362 -13.93 -18.67 25.79
N ILE A 363 -12.79 -18.19 26.29
CA ILE A 363 -12.36 -18.37 27.68
C ILE A 363 -12.17 -16.98 28.30
N GLN A 364 -12.77 -16.74 29.46
CA GLN A 364 -12.46 -15.59 30.30
C GLN A 364 -11.59 -16.05 31.46
N LYS A 365 -10.52 -15.30 31.72
CA LYS A 365 -9.60 -15.58 32.83
C LYS A 365 -9.06 -14.27 33.35
N ASP A 366 -9.13 -14.12 34.65
CA ASP A 366 -8.51 -13.00 35.37
C ASP A 366 -7.09 -13.38 35.73
N PHE A 367 -6.15 -12.49 35.43
CA PHE A 367 -4.76 -12.64 35.83
C PHE A 367 -4.40 -11.62 36.89
N PHE A 368 -3.75 -12.08 37.95
CA PHE A 368 -3.26 -11.22 39.03
C PHE A 368 -1.76 -10.98 38.84
N HIS A 369 -1.35 -9.71 38.89
CA HIS A 369 0.05 -9.30 38.85
C HIS A 369 0.22 -7.98 39.60
N GLU A 370 1.13 -7.93 40.57
CA GLU A 370 1.45 -6.72 41.37
C GLU A 370 0.20 -6.04 41.97
N GLY A 371 -0.70 -6.82 42.58
CA GLY A 371 -1.93 -6.29 43.21
C GLY A 371 -3.00 -5.80 42.25
N LYS A 372 -2.82 -5.93 40.92
CA LYS A 372 -3.81 -5.56 39.90
C LYS A 372 -4.40 -6.80 39.21
N THR A 373 -5.70 -6.73 38.95
CA THR A 373 -6.44 -7.75 38.19
C THR A 373 -6.54 -7.35 36.72
N TYR A 374 -6.14 -8.26 35.84
CA TYR A 374 -6.19 -8.11 34.40
C TYR A 374 -7.22 -9.08 33.81
N PRO A 375 -8.46 -8.64 33.56
CA PRO A 375 -9.49 -9.47 32.95
C PRO A 375 -9.21 -9.65 31.45
N LEU A 376 -9.01 -10.90 31.01
CA LEU A 376 -8.65 -11.23 29.63
C LEU A 376 -9.68 -12.15 28.97
N LEU A 377 -9.94 -11.90 27.68
CA LEU A 377 -10.79 -12.73 26.83
C LEU A 377 -9.93 -13.43 25.77
N PHE A 378 -10.01 -14.75 25.73
CA PHE A 378 -9.31 -15.59 24.76
C PHE A 378 -10.31 -16.14 23.75
N GLN A 379 -10.11 -15.82 22.47
CA GLN A 379 -10.82 -16.43 21.35
C GLN A 379 -9.94 -17.50 20.72
N VAL A 380 -10.28 -18.76 20.99
CA VAL A 380 -9.51 -19.93 20.57
C VAL A 380 -10.21 -20.66 19.44
N LYS A 381 -9.48 -20.96 18.37
CA LYS A 381 -9.96 -21.76 17.24
C LYS A 381 -8.99 -22.88 16.92
N LYS A 382 -9.47 -24.12 17.00
CA LYS A 382 -8.74 -25.36 16.69
C LYS A 382 -9.06 -25.81 15.25
N PHE A 383 -8.04 -26.16 14.48
CA PHE A 383 -8.17 -26.64 13.10
C PHE A 383 -8.08 -28.18 13.12
N GLN A 384 -9.24 -28.84 13.13
CA GLN A 384 -9.33 -30.29 13.35
C GLN A 384 -9.05 -31.10 12.07
N THR A 385 -9.43 -30.60 10.90
CA THR A 385 -9.27 -31.35 9.64
C THR A 385 -8.06 -30.87 8.83
N LEU A 386 -7.41 -31.79 8.10
CA LEU A 386 -6.32 -31.44 7.18
C LEU A 386 -6.75 -30.40 6.15
N ARG A 387 -8.00 -30.46 5.67
CA ARG A 387 -8.58 -29.45 4.77
C ARG A 387 -8.59 -28.05 5.40
N GLN A 388 -9.01 -27.92 6.67
CA GLN A 388 -9.00 -26.64 7.39
C GLN A 388 -7.57 -26.14 7.61
N LYS A 389 -6.65 -27.02 8.01
CA LYS A 389 -5.22 -26.72 8.17
C LYS A 389 -4.61 -26.23 6.86
N ILE A 390 -4.87 -26.89 5.74
CA ILE A 390 -4.42 -26.48 4.39
C ILE A 390 -5.04 -25.14 4.00
N LEU A 391 -6.36 -24.95 4.16
CA LEU A 391 -7.04 -23.69 3.84
C LEU A 391 -6.47 -22.49 4.59
N SER A 392 -5.95 -22.69 5.81
CA SER A 392 -5.29 -21.64 6.59
C SER A 392 -4.02 -21.07 5.92
N LEU A 393 -3.39 -21.83 5.01
CA LEU A 393 -2.25 -21.36 4.20
C LEU A 393 -2.68 -20.33 3.14
N PHE A 394 -3.91 -20.45 2.64
CA PHE A 394 -4.44 -19.63 1.54
C PHE A 394 -5.30 -18.47 2.04
N ILE A 395 -5.99 -18.68 3.17
CA ILE A 395 -6.99 -17.77 3.70
C ILE A 395 -6.54 -17.33 5.08
N LYS A 396 -6.46 -16.01 5.28
CA LYS A 396 -6.20 -15.42 6.59
C LYS A 396 -7.15 -15.99 7.63
N THR A 397 -6.59 -16.44 8.74
CA THR A 397 -7.33 -16.98 9.89
C THR A 397 -8.30 -15.94 10.44
N GLN A 398 -9.35 -16.40 11.10
CA GLN A 398 -10.33 -15.54 11.75
C GLN A 398 -9.67 -14.65 12.80
N ALA A 399 -8.78 -15.23 13.62
CA ALA A 399 -7.98 -14.53 14.60
C ALA A 399 -7.12 -13.43 13.97
N PHE A 400 -6.39 -13.71 12.87
CA PHE A 400 -5.60 -12.69 12.16
C PHE A 400 -6.47 -11.57 11.57
N LYS A 401 -7.65 -11.90 11.02
CA LYS A 401 -8.60 -10.90 10.51
C LYS A 401 -9.12 -10.02 11.65
N SER A 402 -9.48 -10.61 12.79
CA SER A 402 -9.91 -9.88 13.99
C SER A 402 -8.80 -8.98 14.52
N TRP A 403 -7.57 -9.49 14.67
CA TRP A 403 -6.38 -8.74 15.08
C TRP A 403 -6.18 -7.50 14.22
N LYS A 404 -6.10 -7.69 12.89
CA LYS A 404 -5.91 -6.59 11.96
C LYS A 404 -7.05 -5.57 12.06
N MET A 405 -8.29 -6.04 12.17
CA MET A 405 -9.45 -5.17 12.26
C MET A 405 -9.45 -4.35 13.56
N ALA A 406 -9.13 -4.96 14.71
CA ALA A 406 -9.04 -4.28 16.00
C ALA A 406 -8.06 -3.10 15.92
N HIS A 407 -6.85 -3.34 15.40
CA HIS A 407 -5.87 -2.27 15.19
C HIS A 407 -6.35 -1.21 14.19
N THR A 408 -7.07 -1.62 13.15
CA THR A 408 -7.61 -0.68 12.16
C THR A 408 -8.69 0.22 12.77
N LEU A 409 -9.56 -0.32 13.63
CA LEU A 409 -10.56 0.45 14.36
C LEU A 409 -9.91 1.42 15.35
N LYS A 410 -8.93 0.95 16.14
CA LYS A 410 -8.15 1.81 17.04
C LYS A 410 -7.48 2.98 16.32
N ALA A 411 -6.84 2.72 15.17
CA ALA A 411 -6.20 3.76 14.37
C ALA A 411 -7.18 4.80 13.76
N HIS A 412 -8.49 4.56 13.84
CA HIS A 412 -9.53 5.49 13.41
C HIS A 412 -10.33 6.05 14.61
N ASP A 413 -9.85 5.86 15.84
CA ASP A 413 -10.48 6.26 17.09
C ASP A 413 -11.90 5.68 17.26
N LEU A 414 -12.08 4.43 16.81
CA LEU A 414 -13.35 3.73 16.90
C LEU A 414 -13.36 2.74 18.09
N PRO A 415 -14.48 2.65 18.85
CA PRO A 415 -14.60 1.71 19.96
C PRO A 415 -14.34 0.26 19.53
N THR A 416 -13.40 -0.40 20.18
CA THR A 416 -13.08 -1.81 19.99
C THR A 416 -12.45 -2.37 21.25
N LEU A 417 -12.60 -3.67 21.49
CA LEU A 417 -11.88 -4.33 22.58
C LEU A 417 -10.37 -4.22 22.33
N ASP A 418 -9.61 -3.92 23.37
CA ASP A 418 -8.17 -3.74 23.26
C ASP A 418 -7.51 -5.03 22.74
N PRO A 419 -6.92 -5.05 21.53
CA PRO A 419 -6.17 -6.19 21.06
C PRO A 419 -4.82 -6.21 21.80
N LEU A 420 -4.60 -7.29 22.54
CA LEU A 420 -3.41 -7.45 23.37
C LEU A 420 -2.40 -8.38 22.68
N MET A 421 -2.88 -9.54 22.22
CA MET A 421 -2.02 -10.54 21.61
C MET A 421 -2.72 -11.40 20.55
N LEU A 422 -1.96 -11.88 19.57
CA LEU A 422 -2.34 -12.92 18.63
C LEU A 422 -1.27 -14.02 18.62
N ALA A 423 -1.68 -15.28 18.79
CA ALA A 423 -0.80 -16.44 18.72
C ALA A 423 -1.33 -17.47 17.70
N GLU A 424 -0.43 -18.10 16.94
CA GLU A 424 -0.76 -19.13 15.95
C GLU A 424 0.11 -20.38 16.13
N LYS A 425 -0.36 -21.39 16.89
CA LYS A 425 0.35 -22.67 17.00
C LYS A 425 0.38 -23.38 15.64
N LYS A 426 1.58 -23.74 15.19
CA LYS A 426 1.79 -24.47 13.93
C LYS A 426 2.36 -25.84 14.20
N ASP A 427 1.99 -26.79 13.34
CA ASP A 427 2.65 -28.07 13.19
C ASP A 427 3.07 -28.18 11.72
N SER A 428 4.37 -28.39 11.49
CA SER A 428 4.90 -28.62 10.14
C SER A 428 4.50 -27.53 9.13
N SER A 429 4.46 -26.27 9.60
CA SER A 429 4.01 -25.04 8.89
C SER A 429 2.50 -24.87 8.67
N LEU A 430 1.67 -25.82 9.09
CA LEU A 430 0.20 -25.72 9.07
C LEU A 430 -0.32 -25.18 10.40
N ILE A 431 -1.30 -24.29 10.37
CA ILE A 431 -1.88 -23.73 11.59
C ILE A 431 -2.79 -24.78 12.24
N GLU A 432 -2.48 -25.14 13.48
CA GLU A 432 -3.28 -26.07 14.29
C GLU A 432 -4.29 -25.33 15.17
N LYS A 433 -3.86 -24.20 15.72
CA LYS A 433 -4.63 -23.44 16.69
C LYS A 433 -4.31 -21.96 16.55
N THR A 434 -5.33 -21.12 16.55
CA THR A 434 -5.16 -19.67 16.68
C THR A 434 -5.80 -19.17 17.96
N ILE A 435 -5.15 -18.22 18.61
CA ILE A 435 -5.60 -17.58 19.84
C ILE A 435 -5.53 -16.08 19.64
N PHE A 436 -6.66 -15.39 19.76
CA PHE A 436 -6.72 -13.93 19.78
C PHE A 436 -7.13 -13.47 21.18
N ILE A 437 -6.29 -12.64 21.81
CA ILE A 437 -6.49 -12.14 23.17
C ILE A 437 -6.86 -10.66 23.11
N THR A 438 -7.96 -10.33 23.78
CA THR A 438 -8.36 -8.95 24.03
C THR A 438 -8.55 -8.71 25.53
N LYS A 439 -8.51 -7.43 25.93
CA LYS A 439 -9.00 -7.06 27.27
C LYS A 439 -10.48 -7.43 27.38
N TYR A 440 -10.88 -8.04 28.49
CA TYR A 440 -12.27 -8.30 28.81
C TYR A 440 -12.86 -7.12 29.59
N LEU A 441 -14.13 -6.81 29.36
CA LEU A 441 -14.88 -5.77 30.06
C LEU A 441 -15.85 -6.47 31.03
N PRO A 442 -15.59 -6.48 32.35
CA PRO A 442 -16.37 -7.27 33.32
C PRO A 442 -17.84 -6.88 33.39
N LYS A 443 -18.14 -5.58 33.23
CA LYS A 443 -19.51 -5.03 33.26
C LYS A 443 -20.22 -5.11 31.90
N ALA A 444 -19.52 -5.52 30.83
CA ALA A 444 -20.12 -5.57 29.50
C ALA A 444 -21.03 -6.78 29.34
N GLN A 445 -22.20 -6.55 28.76
CA GLN A 445 -23.22 -7.57 28.49
C GLN A 445 -23.48 -7.67 26.99
N LYS A 446 -24.13 -8.77 26.56
CA LYS A 446 -24.52 -8.93 25.15
C LYS A 446 -25.56 -7.88 24.79
N THR A 447 -25.41 -7.25 23.63
CA THR A 447 -26.35 -6.22 23.18
C THR A 447 -27.78 -6.76 23.03
N GLU A 448 -27.95 -8.01 22.62
CA GLU A 448 -29.28 -8.66 22.56
C GLU A 448 -29.94 -8.75 23.95
N THR A 449 -29.20 -9.23 24.95
CA THR A 449 -29.70 -9.32 26.35
C THR A 449 -30.01 -7.95 26.93
N TYR A 450 -29.13 -6.98 26.71
CA TYR A 450 -29.32 -5.59 27.18
C TYR A 450 -30.56 -4.92 26.59
N LEU A 451 -30.91 -5.27 25.35
CA LEU A 451 -32.04 -4.68 24.64
C LEU A 451 -33.34 -5.46 24.83
N ASN A 452 -33.34 -6.65 25.43
CA ASN A 452 -34.58 -7.36 25.74
C ASN A 452 -35.44 -6.60 26.76
N ASP A 453 -34.80 -5.87 27.69
CA ASP A 453 -35.48 -5.00 28.65
C ASP A 453 -35.72 -3.57 28.12
N PHE A 454 -35.38 -3.31 26.85
CA PHE A 454 -35.49 -1.96 26.27
C PHE A 454 -36.91 -1.39 26.33
N ALA A 455 -37.94 -2.23 26.24
CA ALA A 455 -39.34 -1.82 26.29
C ALA A 455 -39.73 -1.22 27.65
N ASN A 456 -39.13 -1.69 28.75
CA ASN A 456 -39.49 -1.31 30.12
C ASN A 456 -38.74 -0.07 30.63
N LYS A 457 -37.74 0.41 29.89
CA LYS A 457 -36.94 1.59 30.26
C LYS A 457 -37.72 2.90 30.10
N SER A 458 -37.34 3.92 30.87
CA SER A 458 -37.90 5.27 30.75
C SER A 458 -37.58 5.92 29.40
N LEU A 459 -38.36 6.91 28.97
CA LEU A 459 -38.15 7.60 27.68
C LEU A 459 -36.76 8.25 27.58
N SER A 460 -36.24 8.77 28.70
CA SER A 460 -34.91 9.40 28.76
C SER A 460 -33.81 8.37 28.47
N GLN A 461 -33.85 7.24 29.17
CA GLN A 461 -32.90 6.12 28.99
C GLN A 461 -32.96 5.56 27.56
N LYS A 462 -34.18 5.34 27.03
CA LYS A 462 -34.38 4.89 25.64
C LYS A 462 -33.73 5.84 24.63
N ARG A 463 -33.91 7.16 24.79
CA ARG A 463 -33.29 8.16 23.90
C ARG A 463 -31.77 8.17 24.03
N GLN A 464 -31.22 8.04 25.22
CA GLN A 464 -29.77 8.00 25.44
C GLN A 464 -29.14 6.79 24.76
N GLU A 465 -29.73 5.60 24.92
CA GLU A 465 -29.26 4.36 24.30
C GLU A 465 -29.39 4.40 22.77
N ILE A 466 -30.53 4.88 22.25
CA ILE A 466 -30.73 5.06 20.82
C ILE A 466 -29.69 6.03 20.24
N LYS A 467 -29.41 7.13 20.94
CA LYS A 467 -28.40 8.11 20.52
C LYS A 467 -27.02 7.48 20.51
N ALA A 468 -26.63 6.78 21.58
CA ALA A 468 -25.33 6.09 21.66
C ALA A 468 -25.16 5.07 20.54
N PHE A 469 -26.20 4.29 20.24
CA PHE A 469 -26.18 3.33 19.15
C PHE A 469 -26.14 3.99 17.77
N ALA A 470 -26.91 5.07 17.56
CA ALA A 470 -26.89 5.86 16.32
C ALA A 470 -25.52 6.50 16.07
N ASP A 471 -24.92 7.05 17.13
CA ASP A 471 -23.59 7.63 17.10
C ASP A 471 -22.57 6.54 16.73
N PHE A 472 -22.59 5.38 17.38
CA PHE A 472 -21.69 4.27 17.09
C PHE A 472 -21.75 3.81 15.63
N ILE A 473 -22.95 3.52 15.10
CA ILE A 473 -23.13 3.10 13.69
C ILE A 473 -22.77 4.23 12.72
N GLY A 474 -23.08 5.48 13.08
CA GLY A 474 -22.73 6.69 12.33
C GLY A 474 -21.22 6.85 12.15
N HIS A 475 -20.46 6.76 13.23
CA HIS A 475 -18.99 6.88 13.20
C HIS A 475 -18.36 5.75 12.37
N LEU A 476 -18.80 4.50 12.56
CA LEU A 476 -18.34 3.36 11.75
C LEU A 476 -18.56 3.62 10.25
N HIS A 477 -19.79 3.97 9.85
CA HIS A 477 -20.13 4.19 8.45
C HIS A 477 -19.44 5.42 7.86
N ASN A 478 -19.26 6.50 8.63
CA ASN A 478 -18.56 7.71 8.20
C ASN A 478 -17.08 7.40 7.90
N LYS A 479 -16.45 6.59 8.75
CA LYS A 479 -15.07 6.11 8.54
C LYS A 479 -14.98 4.93 7.56
N GLY A 480 -16.09 4.46 7.00
CA GLY A 480 -16.12 3.45 5.93
C GLY A 480 -16.18 1.98 6.37
N PHE A 481 -16.37 1.73 7.66
CA PHE A 481 -16.55 0.39 8.24
C PHE A 481 -18.02 -0.05 8.15
N HIS A 482 -18.27 -1.34 7.93
CA HIS A 482 -19.63 -1.91 7.92
C HIS A 482 -19.62 -3.42 8.17
N LEU A 483 -20.75 -3.92 8.65
CA LEU A 483 -20.99 -5.34 8.89
C LEU A 483 -21.81 -5.93 7.73
N ASN A 484 -21.27 -6.92 7.02
CA ASN A 484 -22.01 -7.60 5.93
C ASN A 484 -23.20 -8.42 6.46
N ASN A 485 -23.09 -8.88 7.71
CA ASN A 485 -24.11 -9.68 8.38
C ASN A 485 -24.34 -9.15 9.81
N PHE A 486 -24.84 -7.91 9.90
CA PHE A 486 -25.19 -7.30 11.20
C PHE A 486 -26.15 -8.21 11.97
N LYS A 487 -25.78 -8.54 13.21
CA LYS A 487 -26.59 -9.25 14.20
C LYS A 487 -26.23 -8.75 15.59
N LEU A 488 -27.21 -8.55 16.47
CA LEU A 488 -26.98 -8.01 17.82
C LEU A 488 -26.11 -8.91 18.67
N LYS A 489 -26.22 -10.24 18.49
CA LYS A 489 -25.37 -11.22 19.19
C LYS A 489 -23.86 -11.10 18.93
N ASN A 490 -23.46 -10.35 17.89
CA ASN A 490 -22.06 -10.09 17.56
C ASN A 490 -21.56 -8.74 18.14
N MET A 491 -22.33 -8.15 19.07
CA MET A 491 -22.02 -6.90 19.75
C MET A 491 -22.16 -7.06 21.26
N ILE A 492 -21.39 -6.24 21.97
CA ILE A 492 -21.49 -6.09 23.42
C ILE A 492 -21.68 -4.61 23.73
N VAL A 493 -22.30 -4.35 24.87
CA VAL A 493 -22.54 -3.02 25.41
C VAL A 493 -21.94 -2.95 26.80
N ASP A 494 -21.21 -1.87 27.05
CA ASP A 494 -20.65 -1.53 28.35
C ASP A 494 -21.33 -0.26 28.85
N THR A 495 -21.72 -0.27 30.10
CA THR A 495 -22.35 0.86 30.79
C THR A 495 -21.38 1.36 31.86
N LEU A 496 -20.63 2.42 31.51
CA LEU A 496 -19.63 3.05 32.37
C LEU A 496 -20.13 4.42 32.77
N ASP A 497 -20.29 4.67 34.08
CA ASP A 497 -20.54 5.99 34.67
C ASP A 497 -21.54 6.84 33.86
N ASP A 498 -22.78 6.35 33.75
CA ASP A 498 -23.89 6.94 32.99
C ASP A 498 -23.71 7.08 31.47
N SER A 499 -22.67 6.46 30.90
CA SER A 499 -22.45 6.40 29.45
C SER A 499 -22.58 4.98 28.89
N THR A 500 -23.31 4.86 27.77
CA THR A 500 -23.48 3.58 27.06
C THR A 500 -22.53 3.51 25.87
N GLN A 501 -21.66 2.51 25.83
CA GLN A 501 -20.72 2.31 24.73
C GLN A 501 -20.89 0.92 24.09
N PHE A 502 -20.96 0.90 22.76
CA PHE A 502 -21.10 -0.33 21.97
C PHE A 502 -19.77 -0.78 21.40
N TYR A 503 -19.54 -2.09 21.39
CA TYR A 503 -18.37 -2.73 20.80
C TYR A 503 -18.78 -3.90 19.90
N ILE A 504 -17.95 -4.17 18.90
CA ILE A 504 -18.10 -5.35 18.03
C ILE A 504 -17.27 -6.49 18.61
N SER A 505 -17.90 -7.61 18.96
CA SER A 505 -17.18 -8.79 19.46
C SER A 505 -16.60 -9.64 18.32
N ASP A 506 -17.29 -9.74 17.19
CA ASP A 506 -16.84 -10.51 16.01
C ASP A 506 -16.14 -9.63 14.96
N LEU A 507 -14.94 -9.17 15.27
CA LEU A 507 -14.20 -8.22 14.43
C LEU A 507 -13.91 -8.73 13.01
N TYR A 508 -13.76 -10.03 12.80
CA TYR A 508 -13.53 -10.61 11.46
C TYR A 508 -14.71 -10.42 10.49
N LYS A 509 -15.91 -10.09 10.97
CA LYS A 509 -17.11 -9.81 10.14
C LYS A 509 -17.19 -8.35 9.68
N VAL A 510 -16.36 -7.48 10.24
CA VAL A 510 -16.28 -6.06 9.88
C VAL A 510 -15.51 -5.92 8.57
N ASN A 511 -16.00 -5.06 7.68
CA ASN A 511 -15.37 -4.75 6.42
C ASN A 511 -15.08 -3.25 6.34
N PHE A 512 -13.93 -2.91 5.77
CA PHE A 512 -13.54 -1.53 5.52
C PHE A 512 -13.60 -1.23 4.02
N THR A 513 -14.23 -0.11 3.68
CA THR A 513 -14.21 0.44 2.32
C THR A 513 -14.02 1.94 2.39
N LYS A 514 -13.13 2.50 1.56
CA LYS A 514 -12.80 3.94 1.53
C LYS A 514 -14.04 4.85 1.46
N LYS A 515 -15.13 4.38 0.85
CA LYS A 515 -16.46 5.01 0.91
C LYS A 515 -17.53 3.92 0.94
N ILE A 516 -18.38 3.94 1.97
CA ILE A 516 -19.53 3.04 2.03
C ILE A 516 -20.60 3.50 1.02
N SER A 517 -21.02 2.59 0.14
CA SER A 517 -22.08 2.88 -0.82
C SER A 517 -23.43 2.98 -0.11
N LEU A 518 -24.34 3.80 -0.64
CA LEU A 518 -25.70 3.92 -0.10
C LEU A 518 -26.40 2.54 0.00
N ARG A 519 -26.12 1.64 -0.95
CA ARG A 519 -26.58 0.24 -0.92
C ARG A 519 -26.19 -0.48 0.37
N LYS A 520 -24.93 -0.37 0.79
CA LYS A 520 -24.43 -1.05 1.99
C LYS A 520 -25.03 -0.45 3.26
N VAL A 521 -25.21 0.88 3.29
CA VAL A 521 -25.90 1.58 4.38
C VAL A 521 -27.35 1.08 4.51
N ILE A 522 -28.10 1.01 3.41
CA ILE A 522 -29.49 0.53 3.40
C ILE A 522 -29.55 -0.92 3.88
N LEU A 523 -28.67 -1.80 3.39
CA LEU A 523 -28.64 -3.20 3.83
C LEU A 523 -28.32 -3.34 5.31
N CYS A 524 -27.42 -2.51 5.84
CA CYS A 524 -27.15 -2.48 7.28
C CYS A 524 -28.38 -2.03 8.06
N PHE A 525 -29.08 -0.98 7.61
CA PHE A 525 -30.29 -0.52 8.28
C PHE A 525 -31.46 -1.48 8.19
N SER A 526 -31.65 -2.18 7.08
CA SER A 526 -32.67 -3.23 6.98
C SER A 526 -32.42 -4.37 7.98
N ARG A 527 -31.15 -4.66 8.29
CA ARG A 527 -30.80 -5.66 9.31
C ARG A 527 -30.96 -5.12 10.74
N ILE A 528 -30.56 -3.88 10.99
CA ILE A 528 -30.84 -3.20 12.27
C ILE A 528 -32.36 -3.17 12.49
N TYR A 529 -33.14 -2.95 11.43
CA TYR A 529 -34.60 -2.97 11.51
C TYR A 529 -35.15 -4.34 11.94
N LEU A 530 -34.61 -5.42 11.36
CA LEU A 530 -34.98 -6.79 11.73
C LEU A 530 -34.55 -7.22 13.13
N GLU A 531 -33.44 -6.69 13.64
CA GLU A 531 -32.90 -7.16 14.92
C GLU A 531 -33.30 -6.26 16.10
N LEU A 532 -33.48 -4.95 15.88
CA LEU A 532 -33.64 -3.96 16.95
C LEU A 532 -35.00 -3.25 16.89
N PHE A 533 -35.53 -2.96 15.70
CA PHE A 533 -36.71 -2.10 15.56
C PHE A 533 -38.06 -2.82 15.55
N HIS A 534 -38.12 -4.11 15.88
CA HIS A 534 -39.39 -4.80 16.10
C HIS A 534 -40.11 -4.30 17.36
N ASN A 535 -39.37 -3.97 18.42
CA ASN A 535 -39.91 -3.58 19.73
C ASN A 535 -39.77 -2.07 20.03
N VAL A 536 -39.63 -1.25 18.98
CA VAL A 536 -39.33 0.19 19.08
C VAL A 536 -40.40 0.97 18.33
N SER A 537 -40.89 2.07 18.90
CA SER A 537 -41.91 2.93 18.30
C SER A 537 -41.42 3.66 17.05
N LEU A 538 -42.34 4.17 16.23
CA LEU A 538 -41.99 4.98 15.06
C LEU A 538 -41.18 6.24 15.45
N THR A 539 -41.55 6.88 16.56
CA THR A 539 -40.90 8.10 17.08
C THR A 539 -39.43 7.84 17.44
N GLU A 540 -39.14 6.71 18.06
CA GLU A 540 -37.78 6.30 18.43
C GLU A 540 -36.94 5.91 17.21
N LYS A 541 -37.54 5.25 16.21
CA LYS A 541 -36.89 5.00 14.92
C LYS A 541 -36.51 6.31 14.23
N LEU A 542 -37.40 7.29 14.21
CA LEU A 542 -37.11 8.61 13.65
C LEU A 542 -36.01 9.34 14.44
N TYR A 543 -36.02 9.21 15.77
CA TYR A 543 -34.98 9.77 16.64
C TYR A 543 -33.59 9.17 16.36
N PHE A 544 -33.49 7.83 16.23
CA PHE A 544 -32.26 7.15 15.82
C PHE A 544 -31.70 7.73 14.53
N LEU A 545 -32.55 7.95 13.53
CA LEU A 545 -32.13 8.44 12.21
C LEU A 545 -31.67 9.88 12.24
N LYS A 546 -32.36 10.71 13.00
CA LYS A 546 -31.95 12.10 13.21
C LYS A 546 -30.53 12.12 13.75
N LYS A 547 -30.27 11.39 14.83
CA LYS A 547 -28.93 11.30 15.45
C LYS A 547 -27.89 10.67 14.53
N TYR A 548 -28.25 9.63 13.78
CA TYR A 548 -27.34 9.04 12.78
C TYR A 548 -27.00 10.04 11.67
N SER A 549 -27.96 10.87 11.23
CA SER A 549 -27.75 11.85 10.15
C SER A 549 -26.81 12.97 10.56
N ASP A 550 -26.80 13.35 11.85
CA ASP A 550 -25.86 14.33 12.42
C ASP A 550 -24.40 13.87 12.22
N LYS A 551 -24.14 12.55 12.27
CA LYS A 551 -22.81 11.96 12.03
C LYS A 551 -22.48 11.74 10.55
N ARG A 552 -23.44 11.93 9.64
CA ARG A 552 -23.25 11.72 8.20
C ARG A 552 -24.08 12.71 7.37
N PRO A 553 -23.60 13.96 7.18
CA PRO A 553 -24.34 15.05 6.53
C PRO A 553 -24.86 14.69 5.13
N PHE A 554 -24.07 13.96 4.33
CA PHE A 554 -24.46 13.49 3.00
C PHE A 554 -25.68 12.54 2.99
N PHE A 555 -26.04 11.94 4.13
CA PHE A 555 -27.24 11.09 4.25
C PHE A 555 -28.53 11.93 4.39
N HIS A 556 -28.42 13.18 4.84
CA HIS A 556 -29.56 14.10 5.04
C HIS A 556 -30.31 14.43 3.73
N PHE A 557 -29.69 14.23 2.56
CA PHE A 557 -30.37 14.47 1.27
C PHE A 557 -31.13 13.25 0.73
N TYR A 558 -30.83 12.04 1.22
CA TYR A 558 -31.43 10.81 0.72
C TYR A 558 -32.45 10.20 1.70
N TRP A 559 -32.46 10.57 2.98
CA TRP A 559 -33.21 9.81 3.99
C TRP A 559 -34.72 9.72 3.75
N LYS A 560 -35.44 10.83 3.42
CA LYS A 560 -36.91 10.81 3.24
C LYS A 560 -37.36 9.81 2.17
N THR A 561 -36.60 9.67 1.08
CA THR A 561 -36.98 8.84 -0.06
C THR A 561 -36.69 7.35 0.15
N TYR A 562 -35.62 7.01 0.85
CA TYR A 562 -35.17 5.61 1.00
C TYR A 562 -35.72 4.94 2.27
N PHE A 563 -35.98 5.70 3.34
CA PHE A 563 -36.36 5.12 4.63
C PHE A 563 -37.75 4.47 4.62
N LYS A 564 -38.70 5.02 3.85
CA LYS A 564 -40.04 4.41 3.64
C LYS A 564 -39.97 2.96 3.12
N ASN A 565 -38.86 2.58 2.47
CA ASN A 565 -38.67 1.26 1.88
C ASN A 565 -37.89 0.27 2.77
N ILE A 566 -37.31 0.70 3.89
CA ILE A 566 -36.51 -0.17 4.76
C ILE A 566 -37.34 -1.31 5.38
N PRO A 567 -38.56 -1.08 5.89
CA PRO A 567 -39.41 -2.16 6.39
C PRO A 567 -39.70 -3.21 5.31
N ARG A 568 -40.05 -2.75 4.09
CA ARG A 568 -40.30 -3.66 2.95
C ARG A 568 -39.07 -4.49 2.57
N ILE A 569 -37.88 -3.89 2.57
CA ILE A 569 -36.63 -4.61 2.29
C ILE A 569 -36.31 -5.61 3.41
N ALA A 570 -36.56 -5.24 4.67
CA ALA A 570 -36.39 -6.12 5.82
C ALA A 570 -37.29 -7.37 5.71
N THR A 571 -38.58 -7.22 5.42
CA THR A 571 -39.53 -8.34 5.23
C THR A 571 -39.10 -9.27 4.08
N LEU A 572 -38.59 -8.70 2.98
CA LEU A 572 -38.06 -9.51 1.88
C LEU A 572 -36.81 -10.29 2.28
N MET A 573 -35.97 -9.73 3.15
CA MET A 573 -34.78 -10.42 3.68
C MET A 573 -35.14 -11.54 4.67
N SER A 574 -36.18 -11.38 5.48
CA SER A 574 -36.59 -12.39 6.47
C SER A 574 -37.29 -13.60 5.85
N SER A 575 -38.03 -13.41 4.75
CA SER A 575 -38.79 -14.48 4.08
C SER A 575 -37.94 -15.51 3.32
N GLY A 576 -36.61 -15.35 3.24
CA GLY A 576 -35.70 -16.27 2.53
C GLY A 576 -35.87 -16.31 1.01
N LYS A 577 -37.02 -15.86 0.51
CA LYS A 577 -37.39 -15.70 -0.90
C LYS A 577 -36.73 -14.45 -1.46
N THR A 578 -35.40 -14.46 -1.67
CA THR A 578 -34.80 -13.93 -2.91
C THR A 578 -33.27 -14.09 -3.04
N PRO A 579 -32.77 -14.58 -4.19
CA PRO A 579 -31.37 -14.43 -4.58
C PRO A 579 -31.02 -12.95 -4.78
N TRP A 580 -29.75 -12.60 -4.57
CA TRP A 580 -29.14 -11.26 -4.73
C TRP A 580 -29.55 -10.46 -6.00
N ARG A 581 -30.10 -11.13 -7.03
CA ARG A 581 -30.70 -10.54 -8.25
C ARG A 581 -31.95 -9.69 -7.99
N ASN A 582 -32.80 -9.98 -7.01
CA ASN A 582 -34.04 -9.20 -6.84
C ASN A 582 -33.84 -7.89 -6.04
N ILE A 583 -32.78 -7.77 -5.25
CA ILE A 583 -32.31 -6.47 -4.73
C ILE A 583 -31.88 -5.56 -5.90
N TYR A 584 -31.40 -6.14 -7.01
CA TYR A 584 -31.13 -5.41 -8.25
C TYR A 584 -32.42 -4.99 -8.99
N ILE A 585 -33.51 -5.75 -8.85
CA ILE A 585 -34.84 -5.36 -9.36
C ILE A 585 -35.45 -4.25 -8.51
N ILE A 586 -35.29 -4.27 -7.18
CA ILE A 586 -35.66 -3.14 -6.31
C ILE A 586 -34.85 -1.90 -6.70
N LYS A 587 -33.55 -2.06 -7.02
CA LYS A 587 -32.68 -1.00 -7.55
C LYS A 587 -33.21 -0.44 -8.87
N ASN A 588 -33.63 -1.27 -9.82
CA ASN A 588 -34.14 -0.80 -11.10
C ASN A 588 -35.58 -0.30 -11.04
N ASN A 589 -36.46 -0.83 -10.20
CA ASN A 589 -37.86 -0.40 -10.12
C ASN A 589 -38.07 0.80 -9.19
N LEU A 590 -37.32 0.98 -8.10
CA LEU A 590 -37.36 2.22 -7.31
C LEU A 590 -36.70 3.40 -8.06
N ILE A 591 -35.64 3.13 -8.83
CA ILE A 591 -35.00 4.12 -9.70
C ILE A 591 -35.88 4.38 -10.93
N LYS A 592 -36.39 3.37 -11.64
CA LYS A 592 -37.20 3.58 -12.87
C LYS A 592 -38.64 4.05 -12.60
N ARG A 593 -39.38 3.50 -11.63
CA ARG A 593 -40.80 3.83 -11.44
C ARG A 593 -41.05 5.16 -10.71
N LYS A 594 -40.07 5.74 -10.01
CA LYS A 594 -40.20 7.08 -9.38
C LYS A 594 -39.37 8.19 -10.02
N LEU A 595 -38.42 7.89 -10.91
CA LEU A 595 -37.82 8.89 -11.80
C LEU A 595 -38.80 9.40 -12.86
N HIS A 596 -40.00 8.83 -12.97
CA HIS A 596 -41.06 9.40 -13.81
C HIS A 596 -41.72 10.67 -13.23
N GLY A 597 -41.38 11.11 -12.01
CA GLY A 597 -41.94 12.35 -11.45
C GLY A 597 -41.23 13.01 -10.25
N ALA A 598 -39.97 12.71 -9.93
CA ALA A 598 -39.33 13.26 -8.72
C ALA A 598 -38.53 14.56 -8.99
N CYS A 599 -39.19 15.72 -8.79
CA CYS A 599 -38.55 17.02 -8.54
C CYS A 599 -37.81 16.98 -7.18
N LEU A 600 -36.62 17.59 -7.11
CA LEU A 600 -35.77 17.59 -5.90
C LEU A 600 -35.79 18.90 -5.08
N ILE A 601 -36.74 19.80 -5.30
CA ILE A 601 -37.03 20.99 -4.45
C ILE A 601 -38.54 21.08 -4.23
N PRO A 602 -39.04 21.55 -3.06
CA PRO A 602 -40.47 21.69 -2.82
C PRO A 602 -41.14 22.49 -3.94
N TYR A 603 -42.29 21.99 -4.40
CA TYR A 603 -43.20 22.70 -5.31
C TYR A 603 -43.52 24.07 -4.70
N THR A 604 -42.97 25.14 -5.28
CA THR A 604 -43.41 26.51 -5.01
C THR A 604 -44.07 27.04 -6.27
N LYS A 605 -45.09 27.91 -6.13
CA LYS A 605 -45.85 28.54 -7.23
C LYS A 605 -44.94 29.15 -8.34
N HIS A 606 -43.72 29.53 -7.96
CA HIS A 606 -42.66 30.05 -8.83
C HIS A 606 -42.10 29.04 -9.84
N PHE A 607 -42.05 27.74 -9.50
CA PHE A 607 -41.45 26.72 -10.35
C PHE A 607 -42.35 26.33 -11.53
N SER A 608 -43.67 26.28 -11.33
CA SER A 608 -44.66 25.98 -12.38
C SER A 608 -44.65 27.03 -13.49
N GLN A 609 -44.50 28.32 -13.14
CA GLN A 609 -44.35 29.39 -14.12
C GLN A 609 -43.02 29.31 -14.88
N LEU A 610 -41.92 29.03 -14.18
CA LEU A 610 -40.60 28.86 -14.81
C LEU A 610 -40.56 27.67 -15.79
N TYR A 611 -41.18 26.56 -15.38
CA TYR A 611 -41.33 25.35 -16.18
C TYR A 611 -42.16 25.61 -17.44
N ASN A 612 -43.27 26.35 -17.31
CA ASN A 612 -44.09 26.76 -18.45
C ASN A 612 -43.33 27.69 -19.41
N LEU A 613 -42.56 28.65 -18.88
CA LEU A 613 -41.72 29.56 -19.67
C LEU A 613 -40.63 28.82 -20.47
N ILE A 614 -40.00 27.81 -19.88
CA ILE A 614 -38.98 26.97 -20.55
C ILE A 614 -39.60 26.08 -21.64
N ARG A 615 -40.88 25.72 -21.47
CA ARG A 615 -41.65 24.89 -22.40
C ARG A 615 -42.30 25.71 -23.52
N SER A 616 -42.58 26.99 -23.29
CA SER A 616 -43.34 27.86 -24.20
C SER A 616 -42.52 28.63 -25.24
N THR A 617 -41.19 28.62 -25.19
CA THR A 617 -40.38 29.50 -26.06
C THR A 617 -39.98 28.86 -27.39
N ASP A 618 -40.69 29.27 -28.44
CA ASP A 618 -40.20 29.43 -29.83
C ASP A 618 -39.22 30.62 -30.00
N TYR A 619 -38.86 31.30 -28.91
CA TYR A 619 -37.90 32.41 -28.90
C TYR A 619 -36.45 31.92 -28.81
N MET A 620 -35.97 31.30 -29.89
CA MET A 620 -34.57 30.96 -30.12
C MET A 620 -33.81 32.14 -30.75
N SER A 621 -33.99 33.38 -30.24
CA SER A 621 -33.17 34.48 -30.73
C SER A 621 -31.74 34.34 -30.20
N THR A 622 -30.76 34.47 -31.09
CA THR A 622 -29.32 34.38 -30.78
C THR A 622 -28.84 35.39 -29.74
N LYS A 623 -29.65 36.42 -29.42
CA LYS A 623 -29.31 37.52 -28.49
C LYS A 623 -29.20 37.11 -27.01
N ASN A 624 -29.76 35.97 -26.58
CA ASN A 624 -29.77 35.56 -25.16
C ASN A 624 -28.81 34.39 -24.82
N ILE A 625 -28.03 33.93 -25.80
CA ILE A 625 -27.09 32.82 -25.64
C ILE A 625 -25.77 33.34 -25.09
N LEU A 626 -25.39 32.87 -23.90
CA LEU A 626 -24.09 33.19 -23.30
C LEU A 626 -22.96 32.33 -23.84
N LYS A 627 -23.25 31.04 -24.03
CA LYS A 627 -22.26 30.08 -24.51
C LYS A 627 -22.95 28.96 -25.25
N GLN A 628 -22.39 28.57 -26.37
CA GLN A 628 -22.87 27.45 -27.15
C GLN A 628 -21.72 26.50 -27.51
N THR A 629 -21.82 25.24 -27.09
CA THR A 629 -20.88 24.18 -27.46
C THR A 629 -21.58 23.11 -28.32
N LYS A 630 -20.81 22.09 -28.75
CA LYS A 630 -21.35 20.88 -29.38
C LYS A 630 -22.23 20.06 -28.43
N LYS A 631 -22.01 20.15 -27.11
CA LYS A 631 -22.70 19.32 -26.09
C LYS A 631 -23.89 20.04 -25.44
N TYR A 632 -23.76 21.33 -25.17
CA TYR A 632 -24.73 22.12 -24.43
C TYR A 632 -24.81 23.56 -24.91
N ARG A 633 -25.86 24.25 -24.51
CA ARG A 633 -25.98 25.71 -24.59
C ARG A 633 -26.30 26.28 -23.23
N ILE A 634 -25.81 27.48 -22.96
CA ILE A 634 -26.10 28.27 -21.78
C ILE A 634 -26.74 29.56 -22.26
N PHE A 635 -27.89 29.90 -21.70
CA PHE A 635 -28.63 31.11 -22.04
C PHE A 635 -29.20 31.76 -20.79
N HIS A 636 -29.41 33.07 -20.89
CA HIS A 636 -30.12 33.83 -19.88
C HIS A 636 -31.62 33.79 -20.12
N GLN A 637 -32.38 33.75 -19.03
CA GLN A 637 -33.82 33.98 -19.02
C GLN A 637 -34.17 34.95 -17.90
N ARG A 638 -35.07 35.91 -18.15
CA ARG A 638 -35.59 36.81 -17.12
C ARG A 638 -36.59 36.03 -16.26
N GLY A 639 -36.29 35.85 -14.98
CA GLY A 639 -37.21 35.30 -13.98
C GLY A 639 -37.81 36.41 -13.10
N LEU A 640 -38.89 36.10 -12.38
CA LEU A 640 -39.58 37.06 -11.48
C LEU A 640 -38.68 37.64 -10.38
N ASN A 641 -37.66 36.89 -9.92
CA ASN A 641 -36.71 37.29 -8.87
C ASN A 641 -35.30 37.56 -9.41
N GLY A 642 -35.20 38.03 -10.65
CA GLY A 642 -33.95 38.34 -11.32
C GLY A 642 -33.56 37.34 -12.43
N PRO A 643 -32.41 37.57 -13.09
CA PRO A 643 -31.97 36.72 -14.20
C PRO A 643 -31.71 35.28 -13.74
N ILE A 644 -31.98 34.31 -14.61
CA ILE A 644 -31.74 32.87 -14.39
C ILE A 644 -30.87 32.34 -15.52
N CYS A 645 -29.89 31.50 -15.16
CA CYS A 645 -29.01 30.80 -16.10
C CYS A 645 -29.58 29.42 -16.38
N CYS A 646 -29.78 29.11 -17.65
CA CYS A 646 -30.26 27.81 -18.09
C CYS A 646 -29.16 27.11 -18.88
N LYS A 647 -28.67 25.96 -18.38
CA LYS A 647 -27.79 25.07 -19.14
C LYS A 647 -28.62 23.92 -19.71
N GLN A 648 -28.71 23.85 -21.04
CA GLN A 648 -29.49 22.85 -21.76
C GLN A 648 -28.60 21.96 -22.61
N LEU A 649 -28.77 20.64 -22.52
CA LEU A 649 -28.07 19.69 -23.38
C LEU A 649 -28.69 19.62 -24.78
N LYS A 650 -27.86 19.60 -25.83
CA LYS A 650 -28.30 19.50 -27.22
C LYS A 650 -28.61 18.06 -27.68
N SER A 651 -28.02 17.04 -27.06
CA SER A 651 -28.13 15.64 -27.53
C SER A 651 -29.39 14.90 -27.04
N ARG A 652 -29.95 14.03 -27.90
CA ARG A 652 -31.06 13.10 -27.58
C ARG A 652 -30.62 11.74 -26.99
N SER A 653 -29.31 11.46 -26.91
CA SER A 653 -28.79 10.17 -26.45
C SER A 653 -28.95 9.92 -24.94
N ILE A 654 -29.45 8.72 -24.56
CA ILE A 654 -29.62 8.24 -23.17
C ILE A 654 -28.31 8.29 -22.36
N LYS A 655 -27.15 8.08 -23.01
CA LYS A 655 -25.82 8.18 -22.35
C LYS A 655 -25.55 9.58 -21.79
N HIS A 656 -26.11 10.62 -22.41
CA HIS A 656 -25.91 12.02 -22.03
C HIS A 656 -26.87 12.49 -20.92
N MET A 657 -28.04 11.85 -20.76
CA MET A 657 -28.96 12.18 -19.66
C MET A 657 -28.39 11.85 -18.28
N GLY A 658 -27.67 10.72 -18.16
CA GLY A 658 -26.92 10.41 -16.95
C GLY A 658 -25.77 11.39 -16.67
N SER A 659 -25.33 12.17 -17.66
CA SER A 659 -24.29 13.18 -17.52
C SER A 659 -24.79 14.43 -16.78
N LEU A 660 -25.99 14.93 -17.12
CA LEU A 660 -26.55 16.15 -16.52
C LEU A 660 -26.94 15.95 -15.06
N HIS A 661 -27.45 14.78 -14.68
CA HIS A 661 -27.70 14.46 -13.28
C HIS A 661 -26.41 14.39 -12.45
N ARG A 662 -25.35 13.81 -13.03
CA ARG A 662 -24.02 13.80 -12.38
C ARG A 662 -23.47 15.22 -12.24
N GLU A 663 -23.68 16.04 -13.25
CA GLU A 663 -23.30 17.45 -13.24
C GLU A 663 -24.04 18.24 -12.16
N TRP A 664 -25.37 18.09 -12.05
CA TRP A 664 -26.17 18.67 -10.96
C TRP A 664 -25.58 18.33 -9.57
N LEU A 665 -25.29 17.05 -9.33
CA LEU A 665 -24.71 16.62 -8.04
C LEU A 665 -23.33 17.24 -7.79
N LYS A 666 -22.52 17.47 -8.84
CA LYS A 666 -21.23 18.13 -8.73
C LYS A 666 -21.39 19.63 -8.48
N THR A 667 -22.28 20.32 -9.20
CA THR A 667 -22.58 21.75 -8.96
C THR A 667 -23.08 21.98 -7.54
N VAL A 668 -24.02 21.16 -7.05
CA VAL A 668 -24.51 21.24 -5.66
C VAL A 668 -23.37 21.03 -4.66
N HIS A 669 -22.50 20.06 -4.92
CA HIS A 669 -21.36 19.82 -4.05
C HIS A 669 -20.39 20.99 -4.03
N LEU A 670 -19.97 21.49 -5.19
CA LEU A 670 -19.05 22.63 -5.33
C LEU A 670 -19.61 23.88 -4.64
N TYR A 671 -20.89 24.17 -4.85
CA TYR A 671 -21.57 25.27 -4.17
C TYR A 671 -21.59 25.09 -2.64
N SER A 672 -21.84 23.87 -2.15
CA SER A 672 -21.90 23.59 -0.70
C SER A 672 -20.57 23.74 0.03
N ILE A 673 -19.44 23.60 -0.68
CA ILE A 673 -18.10 23.78 -0.13
C ILE A 673 -17.53 25.18 -0.43
N GLY A 674 -18.38 26.12 -0.86
CA GLY A 674 -18.00 27.52 -1.05
C GLY A 674 -17.28 27.84 -2.37
N ILE A 675 -17.17 26.87 -3.30
CA ILE A 675 -16.58 27.15 -4.62
C ILE A 675 -17.56 27.99 -5.44
N CYS A 676 -17.05 29.09 -6.01
CA CYS A 676 -17.83 29.98 -6.88
C CYS A 676 -18.30 29.22 -8.13
N THR A 677 -19.55 28.76 -8.07
CA THR A 677 -20.33 28.17 -9.17
C THR A 677 -21.71 28.82 -9.12
N PRO A 678 -22.41 28.99 -10.25
CA PRO A 678 -23.73 29.60 -10.19
C PRO A 678 -24.68 28.70 -9.39
N ARG A 679 -25.51 29.30 -8.53
CA ARG A 679 -26.26 28.58 -7.50
C ARG A 679 -27.21 27.57 -8.14
N PRO A 680 -27.10 26.27 -7.88
CA PRO A 680 -28.03 25.29 -8.43
C PRO A 680 -29.45 25.52 -7.87
N ILE A 681 -30.43 25.77 -8.74
CA ILE A 681 -31.85 25.92 -8.38
C ILE A 681 -32.58 24.62 -8.61
N ALA A 682 -32.54 24.05 -9.82
CA ALA A 682 -33.31 22.86 -10.12
C ALA A 682 -32.72 22.06 -11.27
N TYR A 683 -33.10 20.80 -11.33
CA TYR A 683 -32.76 19.91 -12.43
C TYR A 683 -34.05 19.36 -13.05
N LEU A 684 -34.32 19.79 -14.29
CA LEU A 684 -35.47 19.37 -15.09
C LEU A 684 -35.06 18.17 -15.93
N TYR A 685 -35.36 16.97 -15.43
CA TYR A 685 -34.90 15.72 -16.04
C TYR A 685 -35.45 15.51 -17.47
N ARG A 686 -36.74 15.79 -17.71
CA ARG A 686 -37.39 15.55 -19.01
C ARG A 686 -36.94 16.57 -20.06
N GLU A 687 -36.75 17.81 -19.64
CA GLU A 687 -36.41 18.97 -20.47
C GLU A 687 -34.90 19.09 -20.69
N LYS A 688 -34.10 18.33 -19.93
CA LYS A 688 -32.62 18.31 -19.95
C LYS A 688 -32.03 19.68 -19.64
N VAL A 689 -32.64 20.38 -18.69
CA VAL A 689 -32.24 21.73 -18.26
C VAL A 689 -31.74 21.69 -16.83
N LEU A 690 -30.55 22.26 -16.62
CA LEU A 690 -30.04 22.64 -15.32
C LEU A 690 -30.38 24.12 -15.10
N LEU A 691 -31.14 24.41 -14.04
CA LEU A 691 -31.51 25.75 -13.64
C LEU A 691 -30.57 26.25 -12.56
N MET A 692 -29.97 27.41 -12.79
CA MET A 692 -28.99 28.03 -11.92
C MET A 692 -29.33 29.51 -11.70
N LYS A 693 -29.25 29.98 -10.45
CA LYS A 693 -29.58 31.37 -10.07
C LYS A 693 -28.39 32.28 -10.34
N TYR A 694 -28.64 33.43 -10.96
CA TYR A 694 -27.66 34.51 -10.99
C TYR A 694 -27.53 35.20 -9.63
N ILE A 695 -26.33 35.73 -9.39
CA ILE A 695 -26.05 36.63 -8.26
C ILE A 695 -25.96 38.09 -8.74
N SER A 696 -25.74 38.37 -10.04
CA SER A 696 -25.67 39.73 -10.61
C SER A 696 -26.04 39.82 -12.11
N HIS A 697 -26.13 41.05 -12.63
CA HIS A 697 -26.56 41.40 -14.00
C HIS A 697 -25.44 41.49 -15.06
N SER A 698 -24.16 41.42 -14.70
CA SER A 698 -23.02 41.59 -15.63
C SER A 698 -22.05 40.41 -15.52
N PHE A 699 -22.00 39.59 -16.57
CA PHE A 699 -21.03 38.51 -16.72
C PHE A 699 -20.50 38.48 -18.14
N ASP A 700 -19.20 38.36 -18.28
CA ASP A 700 -18.54 38.14 -19.56
C ASP A 700 -17.87 36.76 -19.56
N ALA A 701 -17.74 36.16 -20.73
CA ALA A 701 -16.84 35.02 -20.90
C ALA A 701 -15.40 35.50 -20.59
N ALA A 702 -14.65 34.71 -19.83
CA ALA A 702 -13.37 35.15 -19.27
C ALA A 702 -12.34 35.55 -20.35
N ASP A 703 -12.35 34.84 -21.48
CA ASP A 703 -11.54 35.13 -22.67
C ASP A 703 -12.00 36.40 -23.40
N PHE A 704 -13.31 36.56 -23.58
CA PHE A 704 -13.89 37.74 -24.21
C PHE A 704 -13.59 39.02 -23.43
N PHE A 705 -13.76 38.99 -22.10
CA PHE A 705 -13.42 40.12 -21.23
C PHE A 705 -11.94 40.48 -21.37
N TYR A 706 -11.05 39.50 -21.26
CA TYR A 706 -9.60 39.71 -21.36
C TYR A 706 -9.20 40.36 -22.70
N ASN A 707 -9.84 39.95 -23.80
CA ASN A 707 -9.59 40.52 -25.12
C ASN A 707 -10.09 41.96 -25.28
N LYS A 708 -11.22 42.30 -24.67
CA LYS A 708 -11.82 43.64 -24.76
C LYS A 708 -11.12 44.66 -23.86
N THR A 709 -10.52 44.20 -22.75
CA THR A 709 -9.80 45.07 -21.81
C THR A 709 -8.54 45.66 -22.44
N GLN A 710 -8.47 46.98 -22.54
CA GLN A 710 -7.27 47.70 -22.98
C GLN A 710 -6.38 48.15 -21.79
N SER A 711 -6.95 48.33 -20.60
CA SER A 711 -6.24 48.79 -19.40
C SER A 711 -5.33 47.71 -18.79
N ASP A 712 -4.04 48.03 -18.63
CA ASP A 712 -3.07 47.14 -17.96
C ASP A 712 -3.40 46.90 -16.48
N LYS A 713 -4.01 47.88 -15.81
CA LYS A 713 -4.43 47.75 -14.41
C LYS A 713 -5.53 46.69 -14.28
N GLU A 714 -6.50 46.69 -15.19
CA GLU A 714 -7.59 45.71 -15.21
C GLU A 714 -7.09 44.31 -15.59
N LYS A 715 -6.16 44.20 -16.54
CA LYS A 715 -5.51 42.92 -16.87
C LYS A 715 -4.77 42.33 -15.68
N LYS A 716 -4.02 43.14 -14.93
CA LYS A 716 -3.32 42.69 -13.72
C LYS A 716 -4.30 42.17 -12.65
N GLN A 717 -5.39 42.90 -12.40
CA GLN A 717 -6.42 42.48 -11.44
C GLN A 717 -7.15 41.20 -11.87
N PHE A 718 -7.47 41.07 -13.16
CA PHE A 718 -8.04 39.85 -13.72
C PHE A 718 -7.16 38.63 -13.42
N VAL A 719 -5.83 38.75 -13.65
CA VAL A 719 -4.87 37.67 -13.42
C VAL A 719 -4.76 37.30 -11.94
N ILE A 720 -4.75 38.28 -11.04
CA ILE A 720 -4.73 38.05 -9.58
C ILE A 720 -5.98 37.28 -9.14
N SER A 721 -7.15 37.70 -9.62
CA SER A 721 -8.42 37.03 -9.33
C SER A 721 -8.47 35.60 -9.89
N LEU A 722 -7.94 35.39 -11.10
CA LEU A 722 -7.90 34.06 -11.72
C LEU A 722 -6.99 33.12 -10.93
N ALA A 723 -5.81 33.60 -10.53
CA ALA A 723 -4.86 32.84 -9.73
C ALA A 723 -5.46 32.44 -8.37
N THR A 724 -6.19 33.36 -7.73
CA THR A 724 -6.90 33.09 -6.47
C THR A 724 -7.95 31.99 -6.67
N PHE A 725 -8.79 32.12 -7.70
CA PHE A 725 -9.84 31.16 -8.01
C PHE A 725 -9.31 29.75 -8.32
N VAL A 726 -8.28 29.63 -9.16
CA VAL A 726 -7.65 28.33 -9.46
C VAL A 726 -7.01 27.74 -8.20
N GLY A 727 -6.45 28.60 -7.35
CA GLY A 727 -5.98 28.26 -6.02
C GLY A 727 -7.06 27.63 -5.14
N ASP A 728 -8.23 28.27 -5.06
CA ASP A 728 -9.37 27.78 -4.27
C ASP A 728 -9.87 26.42 -4.75
N LEU A 729 -9.85 26.15 -6.06
CA LEU A 729 -10.14 24.82 -6.59
C LEU A 729 -9.15 23.79 -6.05
N HIS A 730 -7.85 24.09 -6.11
CA HIS A 730 -6.82 23.14 -5.72
C HIS A 730 -6.75 22.91 -4.20
N SER A 731 -6.98 23.94 -3.39
CA SER A 731 -7.06 23.81 -1.92
C SER A 731 -8.18 22.87 -1.48
N HIS A 732 -9.29 22.84 -2.23
CA HIS A 732 -10.42 21.92 -2.04
C HIS A 732 -10.24 20.55 -2.73
N ASN A 733 -9.05 20.25 -3.25
CA ASN A 733 -8.74 19.03 -4.00
C ASN A 733 -9.62 18.82 -5.26
N ILE A 734 -9.91 19.91 -5.98
CA ILE A 734 -10.74 19.89 -7.18
C ILE A 734 -9.87 19.92 -8.42
N PHE A 735 -10.01 18.92 -9.27
CA PHE A 735 -9.38 18.87 -10.59
C PHE A 735 -10.44 18.92 -11.68
N HIS A 736 -10.25 19.76 -12.68
CA HIS A 736 -11.11 19.81 -13.86
C HIS A 736 -10.33 19.17 -15.00
N THR A 737 -10.89 18.20 -15.72
CA THR A 737 -10.06 17.42 -16.67
C THR A 737 -9.57 18.22 -17.87
N ASP A 738 -10.24 19.34 -18.14
CA ASP A 738 -10.00 20.24 -19.25
C ASP A 738 -10.27 21.69 -18.86
N LEU A 739 -9.49 22.26 -17.94
CA LEU A 739 -9.75 23.60 -17.41
C LEU A 739 -9.28 24.69 -18.38
N THR A 740 -10.21 25.29 -19.13
CA THR A 740 -9.95 26.40 -20.04
C THR A 740 -10.74 27.64 -19.66
N SER A 741 -10.37 28.80 -20.22
CA SER A 741 -11.06 30.08 -20.08
C SER A 741 -12.54 29.95 -20.41
N GLU A 742 -12.89 29.09 -21.37
CA GLU A 742 -14.28 28.88 -21.75
C GLU A 742 -15.14 28.18 -20.66
N ASN A 743 -14.52 27.52 -19.67
CA ASN A 743 -15.26 26.90 -18.57
C ASN A 743 -15.60 27.91 -17.46
N LEU A 744 -15.17 29.17 -17.61
CA LEU A 744 -15.29 30.21 -16.59
C LEU A 744 -16.13 31.39 -17.08
N LEU A 745 -16.96 31.91 -16.19
CA LEU A 745 -17.56 33.24 -16.33
C LEU A 745 -16.89 34.21 -15.38
N LEU A 746 -16.76 35.46 -15.81
CA LEU A 746 -16.22 36.55 -15.02
C LEU A 746 -17.33 37.53 -14.65
N GLN A 747 -17.44 37.85 -13.36
CA GLN A 747 -18.16 39.03 -12.91
C GLN A 747 -17.17 40.19 -12.76
N PRO A 748 -17.19 41.20 -13.66
CA PRO A 748 -16.38 42.39 -13.50
C PRO A 748 -16.86 43.23 -12.31
N SER A 749 -15.95 43.88 -11.60
CA SER A 749 -16.25 44.80 -10.52
C SER A 749 -15.40 46.06 -10.67
N SER A 750 -16.03 47.23 -10.60
CA SER A 750 -15.39 48.54 -10.74
C SER A 750 -14.61 48.99 -9.49
N GLN A 751 -14.84 48.34 -8.34
CA GLN A 751 -14.24 48.73 -7.04
C GLN A 751 -13.57 47.55 -6.28
N ASN A 752 -13.60 46.31 -6.80
CA ASN A 752 -13.09 45.12 -6.11
C ASN A 752 -12.56 44.01 -7.06
N LYS A 753 -11.91 42.97 -6.50
CA LYS A 753 -11.44 41.78 -7.22
C LYS A 753 -12.56 41.14 -8.04
N SER A 754 -12.38 41.01 -9.36
CA SER A 754 -13.31 40.29 -10.24
C SER A 754 -13.54 38.86 -9.75
N LYS A 755 -14.77 38.33 -9.85
CA LYS A 755 -15.10 36.98 -9.38
C LYS A 755 -15.26 36.00 -10.54
N PHE A 756 -14.57 34.87 -10.46
CA PHE A 756 -14.68 33.78 -11.44
C PHE A 756 -15.70 32.74 -10.98
N PHE A 757 -16.46 32.20 -11.92
CA PHE A 757 -17.44 31.15 -11.69
C PHE A 757 -17.22 29.97 -12.62
N LEU A 758 -17.08 28.76 -12.07
CA LEU A 758 -16.98 27.54 -12.87
C LEU A 758 -18.38 27.12 -13.36
N ILE A 759 -18.57 27.13 -14.68
CA ILE A 759 -19.85 26.80 -15.34
C ILE A 759 -19.90 25.39 -15.92
N ASP A 760 -18.75 24.78 -16.18
CA ASP A 760 -18.67 23.37 -16.51
C ASP A 760 -18.25 22.56 -15.29
N THR A 761 -19.22 21.91 -14.66
CA THR A 761 -18.96 21.04 -13.52
C THR A 761 -18.97 19.56 -13.92
N ALA A 762 -19.32 19.24 -15.17
CA ALA A 762 -19.47 17.86 -15.65
C ALA A 762 -18.14 17.12 -15.62
N ASP A 763 -17.06 17.83 -15.92
CA ASP A 763 -15.70 17.31 -16.04
C ASP A 763 -14.85 17.53 -14.78
N VAL A 764 -15.50 17.92 -13.67
CA VAL A 764 -14.86 18.07 -12.36
C VAL A 764 -14.71 16.72 -11.65
N LEU A 765 -13.52 16.45 -11.17
CA LEU A 765 -13.17 15.31 -10.33
C LEU A 765 -13.02 15.77 -8.88
N ILE A 766 -13.92 15.26 -8.05
CA ILE A 766 -14.02 15.51 -6.61
C ILE A 766 -13.68 14.16 -5.95
N ASN A 767 -12.90 14.13 -4.86
CA ASN A 767 -12.55 12.95 -4.02
C ASN A 767 -11.18 12.26 -4.24
N LYS A 768 -10.16 12.92 -4.78
CA LYS A 768 -8.77 12.43 -4.70
C LYS A 768 -7.83 13.57 -4.29
N PRO A 769 -6.83 13.31 -3.41
CA PRO A 769 -5.77 14.29 -3.20
C PRO A 769 -5.14 14.61 -4.56
N LEU A 770 -5.02 15.90 -4.86
CA LEU A 770 -4.43 16.34 -6.12
C LEU A 770 -2.95 15.98 -6.13
N SER A 771 -2.51 15.38 -7.23
CA SER A 771 -1.08 15.16 -7.44
C SER A 771 -0.50 16.44 -8.05
N LYS A 772 0.81 16.63 -7.89
CA LYS A 772 1.54 17.72 -8.54
C LYS A 772 1.21 17.77 -10.04
N LYS A 773 1.17 16.62 -10.72
CA LYS A 773 0.79 16.51 -12.14
C LYS A 773 -0.61 17.04 -12.46
N HIS A 774 -1.61 16.86 -11.60
CA HIS A 774 -2.96 17.38 -11.84
C HIS A 774 -3.01 18.91 -11.71
N ILE A 775 -2.35 19.46 -10.70
CA ILE A 775 -2.23 20.91 -10.48
C ILE A 775 -1.55 21.56 -11.68
N LEU A 776 -0.41 21.01 -12.10
CA LEU A 776 0.34 21.52 -13.25
C LEU A 776 -0.46 21.45 -14.55
N LYS A 777 -1.21 20.36 -14.76
CA LYS A 777 -2.06 20.24 -15.96
C LYS A 777 -3.16 21.30 -15.99
N ASN A 778 -3.86 21.53 -14.88
CA ASN A 778 -4.90 22.57 -14.77
C ASN A 778 -4.32 23.96 -15.06
N ILE A 779 -3.17 24.29 -14.45
CA ILE A 779 -2.49 25.59 -14.64
C ILE A 779 -2.05 25.74 -16.10
N ALA A 780 -1.46 24.70 -16.70
CA ALA A 780 -1.06 24.73 -18.11
C ALA A 780 -2.25 24.98 -19.04
N GLN A 781 -3.36 24.25 -18.84
CA GLN A 781 -4.56 24.36 -19.67
C GLN A 781 -5.16 25.76 -19.57
N ILE A 782 -5.35 26.30 -18.36
CA ILE A 782 -5.98 27.60 -18.17
C ILE A 782 -5.13 28.73 -18.74
N LEU A 783 -3.81 28.73 -18.51
CA LEU A 783 -2.91 29.76 -19.07
C LEU A 783 -2.79 29.65 -20.59
N SER A 784 -2.75 28.43 -21.15
CA SER A 784 -2.69 28.23 -22.61
C SER A 784 -3.99 28.62 -23.34
N SER A 785 -5.10 28.74 -22.62
CA SER A 785 -6.40 29.08 -23.18
C SER A 785 -6.66 30.59 -23.33
N PHE A 786 -5.71 31.43 -22.88
CA PHE A 786 -5.76 32.88 -23.11
C PHE A 786 -4.92 33.28 -24.35
N PRO A 787 -5.30 34.34 -25.07
CA PRO A 787 -4.68 34.72 -26.34
C PRO A 787 -3.21 35.17 -26.22
N LYS A 788 -2.52 35.25 -27.38
CA LYS A 788 -1.07 35.53 -27.50
C LYS A 788 -0.60 36.83 -26.81
N THR A 789 -1.49 37.77 -26.53
CA THR A 789 -1.22 39.02 -25.80
C THR A 789 -0.99 38.82 -24.29
N TYR A 790 -1.16 37.61 -23.77
CA TYR A 790 -0.85 37.24 -22.38
C TYR A 790 0.67 37.20 -22.14
N SER A 791 1.23 38.32 -21.69
CA SER A 791 2.67 38.52 -21.56
C SER A 791 3.35 37.62 -20.52
N SER A 792 4.67 37.49 -20.61
CA SER A 792 5.51 36.81 -19.60
C SER A 792 5.37 37.46 -18.21
N ALA A 793 5.24 38.78 -18.16
CA ALA A 793 5.03 39.53 -16.92
C ALA A 793 3.71 39.13 -16.22
N LEU A 794 2.63 38.93 -16.98
CA LEU A 794 1.35 38.47 -16.44
C LEU A 794 1.38 37.01 -15.97
N ASN A 795 2.12 36.14 -16.67
CA ASN A 795 2.35 34.77 -16.19
C ASN A 795 3.07 34.75 -14.83
N ASN A 796 4.11 35.57 -14.67
CA ASN A 796 4.82 35.68 -13.39
C ASN A 796 3.90 36.21 -12.29
N LEU A 797 3.06 37.21 -12.60
CA LEU A 797 2.05 37.73 -11.68
C LEU A 797 1.02 36.66 -11.26
N PHE A 798 0.58 35.81 -12.20
CA PHE A 798 -0.33 34.69 -11.92
C PHE A 798 0.30 33.74 -10.89
N PHE A 799 1.52 33.27 -11.16
CA PHE A 799 2.20 32.32 -10.27
C PHE A 799 2.48 32.92 -8.89
N HIS A 800 2.92 34.17 -8.81
CA HIS A 800 3.13 34.86 -7.55
C HIS A 800 1.83 34.98 -6.74
N SER A 801 0.74 35.37 -7.40
CA SER A 801 -0.58 35.50 -6.76
C SER A 801 -1.15 34.15 -6.32
N TYR A 802 -0.97 33.11 -7.15
CA TYR A 802 -1.38 31.74 -6.84
C TYR A 802 -0.64 31.20 -5.60
N GLN A 803 0.67 31.43 -5.54
CA GLN A 803 1.51 31.03 -4.41
C GLN A 803 1.12 31.76 -3.13
N LYS A 804 0.83 33.06 -3.22
CA LYS A 804 0.34 33.85 -2.07
C LYS A 804 -0.99 33.32 -1.54
N ALA A 805 -1.90 32.89 -2.43
CA ALA A 805 -3.16 32.27 -2.04
C ALA A 805 -3.00 30.81 -1.54
N ASN A 806 -1.90 30.13 -1.87
CA ASN A 806 -1.66 28.72 -1.54
C ASN A 806 -0.21 28.47 -1.07
N PRO A 807 0.16 28.90 0.16
CA PRO A 807 1.54 28.83 0.64
C PRO A 807 2.12 27.41 0.68
N SER A 808 1.27 26.42 0.98
CA SER A 808 1.61 24.99 1.04
C SER A 808 1.99 24.37 -0.32
N MET A 809 1.81 25.10 -1.42
CA MET A 809 2.08 24.64 -2.79
C MET A 809 3.29 25.34 -3.45
N SER A 810 3.96 26.24 -2.72
CA SER A 810 5.10 27.06 -3.17
C SER A 810 6.26 26.24 -3.79
N GLU A 811 6.70 25.21 -3.10
CA GLU A 811 7.83 24.35 -3.50
C GLU A 811 7.55 23.59 -4.82
N THR A 812 6.27 23.30 -5.11
CA THR A 812 5.84 22.62 -6.34
C THR A 812 5.79 23.57 -7.54
N LEU A 813 5.46 24.85 -7.32
CA LEU A 813 5.42 25.87 -8.38
C LEU A 813 6.82 26.29 -8.83
N LEU A 814 7.78 26.40 -7.91
CA LEU A 814 9.15 26.83 -8.21
C LEU A 814 9.86 25.87 -9.19
N ILE A 815 9.61 24.56 -9.03
CA ILE A 815 10.12 23.51 -9.94
C ILE A 815 9.48 23.65 -11.33
N TYR A 816 8.19 23.94 -11.38
CA TYR A 816 7.47 24.06 -12.65
C TYR A 816 7.81 25.33 -13.44
N GLN A 817 8.02 26.47 -12.77
CA GLN A 817 8.51 27.69 -13.44
C GLN A 817 9.86 27.44 -14.11
N LYS A 818 10.77 26.71 -13.45
CA LYS A 818 12.07 26.31 -14.03
C LYS A 818 11.89 25.36 -15.22
N GLU A 819 11.00 24.37 -15.13
CA GLU A 819 10.73 23.41 -16.21
C GLU A 819 10.01 24.03 -17.42
N LEU A 820 9.05 24.93 -17.22
CA LEU A 820 8.36 25.64 -18.32
C LEU A 820 9.30 26.59 -19.07
N TYR A 821 10.14 27.34 -18.35
CA TYR A 821 11.18 28.17 -18.99
C TYR A 821 12.17 27.30 -19.78
N ALA A 822 12.57 26.15 -19.23
CA ALA A 822 13.44 25.20 -19.91
C ALA A 822 12.78 24.59 -21.17
N GLN A 823 11.50 24.23 -21.11
CA GLN A 823 10.75 23.67 -22.25
C GLN A 823 10.48 24.71 -23.35
N LYS A 824 10.20 25.98 -22.99
CA LYS A 824 10.03 27.06 -23.96
C LYS A 824 11.35 27.35 -24.70
N ASN A 825 12.47 27.38 -23.98
CA ASN A 825 13.81 27.50 -24.56
C ASN A 825 14.20 26.28 -25.42
N PHE A 826 13.78 25.08 -25.03
CA PHE A 826 14.00 23.86 -25.80
C PHE A 826 13.21 23.84 -27.12
N LEU A 827 11.95 24.32 -27.11
CA LEU A 827 11.13 24.41 -28.32
C LEU A 827 11.62 25.50 -29.29
N LEU A 828 12.09 26.64 -28.77
CA LEU A 828 12.73 27.70 -29.58
C LEU A 828 14.05 27.22 -30.20
N LYS A 829 14.88 26.47 -29.45
CA LYS A 829 16.08 25.83 -30.01
C LYS A 829 15.75 24.81 -31.09
N LYS A 830 14.63 24.09 -31.00
CA LYS A 830 14.26 23.07 -31.99
C LYS A 830 13.71 23.65 -33.30
N GLN A 831 13.12 24.85 -33.27
CA GLN A 831 12.72 25.55 -34.51
C GLN A 831 13.93 26.00 -35.34
N ASN A 832 15.02 26.45 -34.71
CA ASN A 832 16.24 26.87 -35.42
C ASN A 832 17.05 25.70 -36.03
N TYR A 833 16.76 24.44 -35.68
CA TYR A 833 17.45 23.26 -36.23
C TYR A 833 16.68 22.56 -37.36
N LEU A 834 15.46 23.00 -37.69
CA LEU A 834 14.61 22.34 -38.68
C LEU A 834 14.51 23.09 -40.03
N GLU A 835 15.16 24.23 -40.20
CA GLU A 835 15.09 25.00 -41.46
C GLU A 835 16.02 24.60 -42.63
N PRO A 836 17.02 23.69 -42.53
CA PRO A 836 17.72 23.21 -43.75
C PRO A 836 17.36 21.80 -44.23
N ILE A 837 16.52 21.03 -43.53
CA ILE A 837 16.30 19.60 -43.90
C ILE A 837 15.04 19.39 -44.77
N GLY A 838 14.22 20.42 -44.95
CA GLY A 838 12.98 20.37 -45.74
C GLY A 838 13.10 20.61 -47.26
N LYS A 839 14.28 20.45 -47.88
CA LYS A 839 14.46 20.65 -49.34
C LYS A 839 14.92 19.42 -50.14
N LYS A 840 15.04 18.23 -49.53
CA LYS A 840 15.26 16.95 -50.25
C LYS A 840 14.63 15.75 -49.52
N ILE A 841 13.31 15.74 -49.43
CA ILE A 841 12.40 14.56 -49.38
C ILE A 841 11.11 15.05 -50.02
#